data_AF-A0A563EZY8-F1
#
_entry.id   AF-A0A563EZY8-F1
#
_cell.length_a   1.000
_cell.length_b   1.000
_cell.length_c   1.000
_cell.angle_alpha   90.00
_cell.angle_beta   90.00
_cell.angle_gamma   90.00
#
_symmetry.space_group_name_H-M   'P 1'
#
loop_
_entity.id
_entity.type
_entity.pdbx_description
1 polymer ?
#
loop_
_entity_poly.entity_id
_entity_poly.type
_entity_poly.pdbx_seq_one_letter_code
_entity_poly.pdbx_strand_id
1 'polypeptide(L)'
;MSIADPEVLYARLAAGDSGRIAAAADPITGAISAVGRAGESVVNGARTAVSSWTGDASDKFSARGELSATAARAAGDRLGAGVDIVQAASRAYGQMRSAADHAIGVWRGRPAGLDEEQTRQLAGQVNDSLTRVKSSYEGVLRSYAGALGKITPGFGDTAMSDCGWSRAAERGPSLPPVPPPGTDPKAVADWWKSLSQPERDALLASKYQELGQLRGLPADVLDTANRQRINEDVTRFNQQSAQLKDQIAERARELGVDPNTEDGRNKLMNDPRGSQLVAQQAEAERRATNAENAAEELKNAKKNSVDLAGGKQPFVLYYSPDGPGAKEGALAIAYGNPDDADNVAVCVPGTTSRLGENGFSQEQAAALSGKMGPNGVAIQWLGYDAPEFSLGQVNDPAQAKEGAAILAQDVEGYRVAGKEGAHVTVIGHSYGSTVVGYAAMDHGLKADDIAFVGSPGVGASTVDQLSAGRGHVYVGATEHDPVVQGTSGDWFTQDGSSTGPYDSKFGAKTFGTPDETGIGGAHSQYYAPNSESLDNLAKIATGRGDEVTEQRWQDSPTPRDVVPGSDLPVVGPVVDWGTNTAKEVVDIGEDVWHGGGQVVDDVSRGDFGGAAGHAWDTTKEVASDVGDWAVDTVGNVGELGKDVYEGGKAVVEGGVEVVKDVGGAISDGAKSVYDNTIGSWF
;
A
#
# COMPACT_ATOMS: atom_id res chain seq x y z
N MET A 1 22.76 40.40 32.56
CA MET A 1 22.00 39.86 31.40
C MET A 1 23.01 39.57 30.30
N SER A 2 23.03 38.35 29.78
CA SER A 2 24.00 37.98 28.73
C SER A 2 23.78 38.83 27.48
N ILE A 3 24.88 39.17 26.81
CA ILE A 3 24.88 39.88 25.54
C ILE A 3 24.18 38.97 24.53
N ALA A 4 23.07 39.43 23.93
CA ALA A 4 22.47 38.72 22.80
C ALA A 4 23.44 38.87 21.61
N ASP A 5 24.09 37.78 21.23
CA ASP A 5 24.99 37.75 20.07
C ASP A 5 24.23 38.09 18.78
N PRO A 6 24.60 39.16 18.04
CA PRO A 6 23.96 39.53 16.78
C PRO A 6 23.92 38.41 15.73
N GLU A 7 24.85 37.44 15.79
CA GLU A 7 24.85 36.27 14.90
C GLU A 7 23.58 35.42 15.06
N VAL A 8 23.00 35.34 16.26
CA VAL A 8 21.78 34.57 16.53
C VAL A 8 20.57 35.20 15.83
N LEU A 9 20.46 36.53 15.87
CA LEU A 9 19.36 37.25 15.23
C LEU A 9 19.52 37.26 13.70
N TYR A 10 20.75 37.41 13.22
CA TYR A 10 21.09 37.31 11.80
C TYR A 10 20.78 35.91 11.24
N ALA A 11 21.19 34.84 11.92
CA ALA A 11 20.94 33.46 11.47
C ALA A 11 19.44 33.17 11.28
N ARG A 12 18.59 33.72 12.15
CA ARG A 12 17.13 33.62 12.03
C ARG A 12 16.58 34.36 10.81
N LEU A 13 17.15 35.50 10.45
CA LEU A 13 16.77 36.25 9.25
C LEU A 13 17.30 35.58 7.97
N ALA A 14 18.46 34.95 8.05
CA ALA A 14 19.16 34.31 6.94
C ALA A 14 18.69 32.88 6.62
N ALA A 15 17.83 32.29 7.44
CA ALA A 15 17.40 30.88 7.32
C ALA A 15 16.40 30.58 6.18
N GLY A 16 15.96 31.59 5.42
CA GLY A 16 15.02 31.43 4.32
C GLY A 16 15.71 31.41 2.95
N ASP A 17 14.98 30.96 1.94
CA ASP A 17 15.45 30.88 0.55
C ASP A 17 14.45 31.57 -0.40
N SER A 18 14.90 32.64 -1.07
CA SER A 18 14.11 33.36 -2.07
C SER A 18 13.73 32.49 -3.27
N GLY A 19 14.56 31.50 -3.63
CA GLY A 19 14.30 30.55 -4.71
C GLY A 19 13.13 29.63 -4.36
N ARG A 20 13.08 29.10 -3.13
CA ARG A 20 11.93 28.32 -2.63
C ARG A 20 10.64 29.13 -2.55
N ILE A 21 10.72 30.41 -2.16
CA ILE A 21 9.55 31.31 -2.15
C ILE A 21 9.05 31.55 -3.58
N ALA A 22 9.95 31.68 -4.56
CA ALA A 22 9.58 31.86 -5.97
C ALA A 22 8.99 30.56 -6.57
N ALA A 23 9.56 29.40 -6.26
CA ALA A 23 9.09 28.10 -6.75
C ALA A 23 7.67 27.76 -6.30
N ALA A 24 7.18 28.35 -5.20
CA ALA A 24 5.79 28.23 -4.78
C ALA A 24 4.78 28.81 -5.79
N ALA A 25 5.22 29.62 -6.75
CA ALA A 25 4.39 30.15 -7.83
C ALA A 25 4.22 29.19 -9.03
N ASP A 26 5.07 28.16 -9.15
CA ASP A 26 5.06 27.27 -10.31
C ASP A 26 3.79 26.40 -10.40
N PRO A 27 3.32 25.77 -9.30
CA PRO A 27 2.05 25.04 -9.31
C PRO A 27 0.85 25.95 -9.63
N ILE A 28 0.90 27.22 -9.18
CA ILE A 28 -0.16 28.20 -9.42
C ILE A 28 -0.20 28.59 -10.91
N THR A 29 0.96 28.72 -11.56
CA THR A 29 1.06 28.98 -13.00
C THR A 29 0.54 27.80 -13.83
N GLY A 30 0.80 26.57 -13.38
CA GLY A 30 0.19 25.36 -13.93
C GLY A 30 -1.33 25.36 -13.81
N ALA A 31 -1.86 25.76 -12.64
CA ALA A 31 -3.30 25.89 -12.41
C ALA A 31 -3.96 26.97 -13.30
N ILE A 32 -3.33 28.14 -13.47
CA ILE A 32 -3.80 29.20 -14.39
C ILE A 32 -3.96 28.64 -15.80
N SER A 33 -2.96 27.89 -16.27
CA SER A 33 -2.97 27.28 -17.60
C SER A 33 -4.06 26.22 -17.74
N ALA A 34 -4.29 25.41 -16.70
CA ALA A 34 -5.35 24.40 -16.68
C ALA A 34 -6.75 25.03 -16.70
N VAL A 35 -6.98 26.09 -15.90
CA VAL A 35 -8.24 26.83 -15.85
C VAL A 35 -8.52 27.53 -17.20
N GLY A 36 -7.49 28.08 -17.84
CA GLY A 36 -7.60 28.65 -19.19
C GLY A 36 -8.06 27.61 -20.23
N ARG A 37 -7.42 26.43 -20.25
CA ARG A 37 -7.80 25.32 -21.14
C ARG A 37 -9.21 24.79 -20.86
N ALA A 38 -9.63 24.75 -19.60
CA ALA A 38 -10.98 24.38 -19.22
C ALA A 38 -12.01 25.40 -19.77
N GLY A 39 -11.75 26.69 -19.64
CA GLY A 39 -12.58 27.75 -20.22
C GLY A 39 -12.72 27.64 -21.74
N GLU A 40 -11.63 27.38 -22.45
CA GLU A 40 -11.66 27.16 -23.91
C GLU A 40 -12.45 25.90 -24.31
N SER A 41 -12.26 24.82 -23.56
CA SER A 41 -13.01 23.57 -23.77
C SER A 41 -14.51 23.77 -23.61
N VAL A 42 -14.94 24.59 -22.65
CA VAL A 42 -16.36 24.93 -22.44
C VAL A 42 -16.93 25.71 -23.63
N VAL A 43 -16.19 26.69 -24.18
CA VAL A 43 -16.65 27.42 -25.38
C VAL A 43 -16.74 26.49 -26.59
N ASN A 44 -15.73 25.64 -26.78
CA ASN A 44 -15.68 24.72 -27.92
C ASN A 44 -16.79 23.66 -27.82
N GLY A 45 -17.03 23.11 -26.63
CA GLY A 45 -18.15 22.23 -26.35
C GLY A 45 -19.49 22.92 -26.57
N ALA A 46 -19.64 24.18 -26.12
CA ALA A 46 -20.85 24.95 -26.34
C ALA A 46 -21.13 25.19 -27.82
N ARG A 47 -20.12 25.59 -28.61
CA ARG A 47 -20.20 25.76 -30.07
C ARG A 47 -20.56 24.46 -30.78
N THR A 48 -20.01 23.35 -30.33
CA THR A 48 -20.29 22.02 -30.88
C THR A 48 -21.74 21.63 -30.60
N ALA A 49 -22.21 21.82 -29.37
CA ALA A 49 -23.58 21.49 -28.96
C ALA A 49 -24.64 22.29 -29.73
N VAL A 50 -24.39 23.58 -29.96
CA VAL A 50 -25.36 24.43 -30.68
C VAL A 50 -25.24 24.37 -32.20
N SER A 51 -24.24 23.67 -32.75
CA SER A 51 -23.97 23.62 -34.20
C SER A 51 -25.14 23.09 -35.05
N SER A 52 -26.09 22.40 -34.42
CA SER A 52 -27.32 21.87 -35.04
C SER A 52 -28.61 22.54 -34.54
N TRP A 53 -28.52 23.53 -33.65
CA TRP A 53 -29.66 24.19 -32.99
C TRP A 53 -29.84 25.61 -33.54
N THR A 54 -31.06 26.13 -33.57
CA THR A 54 -31.35 27.53 -33.94
C THR A 54 -32.41 28.15 -33.02
N GLY A 55 -32.37 29.48 -32.87
CA GLY A 55 -33.32 30.25 -32.04
C GLY A 55 -32.83 30.53 -30.61
N ASP A 56 -33.65 31.22 -29.82
CA ASP A 56 -33.31 31.79 -28.50
C ASP A 56 -32.64 30.81 -27.50
N ALA A 57 -32.92 29.50 -27.60
CA ALA A 57 -32.32 28.48 -26.74
C ALA A 57 -30.85 28.24 -27.07
N SER A 58 -30.50 28.24 -28.36
CA SER A 58 -29.12 28.17 -28.85
C SER A 58 -28.33 29.39 -28.37
N ASP A 59 -28.88 30.59 -28.55
CA ASP A 59 -28.23 31.84 -28.17
C ASP A 59 -27.98 31.92 -26.64
N LYS A 60 -28.97 31.50 -25.83
CA LYS A 60 -28.82 31.43 -24.37
C LYS A 60 -27.80 30.39 -23.93
N PHE A 61 -27.70 29.25 -24.61
CA PHE A 61 -26.73 28.21 -24.30
C PHE A 61 -25.31 28.65 -24.65
N SER A 62 -25.10 29.26 -25.84
CA SER A 62 -23.83 29.85 -26.23
C SER A 62 -23.39 30.97 -25.28
N ALA A 63 -24.30 31.88 -24.92
CA ALA A 63 -24.02 32.95 -23.97
C ALA A 63 -23.60 32.40 -22.59
N ARG A 64 -24.18 31.28 -22.14
CA ARG A 64 -23.74 30.61 -20.90
C ARG A 64 -22.35 29.98 -21.02
N GLY A 65 -22.03 29.38 -22.16
CA GLY A 65 -20.68 28.85 -22.42
C GLY A 65 -19.62 29.97 -22.41
N GLU A 66 -19.92 31.11 -23.01
CA GLU A 66 -19.04 32.29 -23.02
C GLU A 66 -18.87 32.91 -21.64
N LEU A 67 -19.95 32.98 -20.85
CA LEU A 67 -19.90 33.46 -19.47
C LEU A 67 -19.03 32.54 -18.59
N SER A 68 -19.19 31.22 -18.70
CA SER A 68 -18.35 30.25 -17.98
C SER A 68 -16.86 30.39 -18.34
N ALA A 69 -16.56 30.61 -19.62
CA ALA A 69 -15.19 30.86 -20.07
C ALA A 69 -14.63 32.19 -19.56
N THR A 70 -15.48 33.22 -19.47
CA THR A 70 -15.12 34.53 -18.90
C THR A 70 -14.87 34.43 -17.39
N ALA A 71 -15.67 33.65 -16.67
CA ALA A 71 -15.45 33.36 -15.25
C ALA A 71 -14.16 32.56 -15.00
N ALA A 72 -13.85 31.58 -15.87
CA ALA A 72 -12.59 30.84 -15.83
C ALA A 72 -11.37 31.77 -16.07
N ARG A 73 -11.45 32.69 -17.04
CA ARG A 73 -10.39 33.70 -17.26
C ARG A 73 -10.22 34.60 -16.05
N ALA A 74 -11.31 35.10 -15.47
CA ALA A 74 -11.25 35.92 -14.27
C ALA A 74 -10.64 35.18 -13.06
N ALA A 75 -10.87 33.87 -12.94
CA ALA A 75 -10.19 33.03 -11.96
C ALA A 75 -8.69 32.90 -12.26
N GLY A 76 -8.32 32.70 -13.53
CA GLY A 76 -6.92 32.69 -13.98
C GLY A 76 -6.19 34.02 -13.68
N ASP A 77 -6.80 35.15 -13.99
CA ASP A 77 -6.22 36.49 -13.75
C ASP A 77 -5.97 36.74 -12.25
N ARG A 78 -6.87 36.26 -11.37
CA ARG A 78 -6.72 36.40 -9.91
C ARG A 78 -5.69 35.46 -9.31
N LEU A 79 -5.57 34.25 -9.85
CA LEU A 79 -4.44 33.36 -9.53
C LEU A 79 -3.11 34.00 -9.97
N GLY A 80 -3.11 34.70 -11.11
CA GLY A 80 -1.97 35.50 -11.58
C GLY A 80 -1.58 36.62 -10.59
N ALA A 81 -2.56 37.34 -10.04
CA ALA A 81 -2.30 38.32 -8.98
C ALA A 81 -1.68 37.67 -7.72
N GLY A 82 -2.04 36.43 -7.39
CA GLY A 82 -1.41 35.64 -6.33
C GLY A 82 0.05 35.31 -6.63
N VAL A 83 0.37 34.91 -7.87
CA VAL A 83 1.74 34.70 -8.35
C VAL A 83 2.58 35.96 -8.22
N ASP A 84 2.04 37.11 -8.62
CA ASP A 84 2.74 38.40 -8.53
C ASP A 84 3.10 38.77 -7.07
N ILE A 85 2.21 38.46 -6.13
CA ILE A 85 2.45 38.69 -4.69
C ILE A 85 3.51 37.74 -4.14
N VAL A 86 3.49 36.46 -4.53
CA VAL A 86 4.50 35.47 -4.13
C VAL A 86 5.89 35.87 -4.68
N GLN A 87 5.96 36.30 -5.94
CA GLN A 87 7.19 36.81 -6.52
C GLN A 87 7.65 38.13 -5.85
N ALA A 88 6.72 39.01 -5.47
CA ALA A 88 7.03 40.22 -4.71
C ALA A 88 7.54 39.91 -3.29
N ALA A 89 7.04 38.83 -2.66
CA ALA A 89 7.52 38.31 -1.39
C ALA A 89 8.94 37.76 -1.49
N SER A 90 9.24 37.00 -2.56
CA SER A 90 10.61 36.52 -2.85
C SER A 90 11.60 37.69 -3.01
N ARG A 91 11.23 38.72 -3.79
CA ARG A 91 12.06 39.94 -3.94
C ARG A 91 12.26 40.68 -2.63
N ALA A 92 11.21 40.82 -1.81
CA ALA A 92 11.30 41.46 -0.51
C ALA A 92 12.19 40.68 0.47
N TYR A 93 12.15 39.34 0.43
CA TYR A 93 13.06 38.49 1.21
C TYR A 93 14.52 38.72 0.80
N GLY A 94 14.81 38.76 -0.52
CA GLY A 94 16.15 39.06 -1.02
C GLY A 94 16.68 40.43 -0.57
N GLN A 95 15.83 41.46 -0.59
CA GLN A 95 16.19 42.80 -0.09
C GLN A 95 16.45 42.81 1.42
N MET A 96 15.61 42.14 2.21
CA MET A 96 15.80 41.97 3.65
C MET A 96 17.11 41.24 3.95
N ARG A 97 17.39 40.14 3.24
CA ARG A 97 18.61 39.35 3.37
C ARG A 97 19.85 40.22 3.15
N SER A 98 19.85 41.01 2.07
CA SER A 98 20.93 41.95 1.77
C SER A 98 21.11 43.00 2.87
N ALA A 99 20.03 43.56 3.41
CA ALA A 99 20.09 44.52 4.51
C ALA A 99 20.62 43.89 5.82
N ALA A 100 20.25 42.64 6.10
CA ALA A 100 20.77 41.87 7.24
C ALA A 100 22.27 41.56 7.07
N ASP A 101 22.73 41.27 5.85
CA ASP A 101 24.16 41.07 5.53
C ASP A 101 24.99 42.34 5.80
N HIS A 102 24.49 43.51 5.41
CA HIS A 102 25.15 44.77 5.70
C HIS A 102 25.23 45.04 7.21
N ALA A 103 24.15 44.76 7.95
CA ALA A 103 24.12 44.97 9.40
C ALA A 103 25.09 44.03 10.14
N ILE A 104 25.10 42.74 9.82
CA ILE A 104 26.03 41.78 10.46
C ILE A 104 27.48 42.01 10.03
N GLY A 105 27.71 42.56 8.83
CA GLY A 105 29.05 42.93 8.35
C GLY A 105 29.78 43.89 9.30
N VAL A 106 29.04 44.82 9.94
CA VAL A 106 29.59 45.73 10.95
C VAL A 106 30.05 44.98 12.20
N TRP A 107 29.31 43.96 12.63
CA TRP A 107 29.70 43.10 13.76
C TRP A 107 30.92 42.23 13.44
N ARG A 108 30.96 41.66 12.24
CA ARG A 108 32.05 40.79 11.77
C ARG A 108 33.34 41.55 11.45
N GLY A 109 33.23 42.82 11.05
CA GLY A 109 34.36 43.71 10.75
C GLY A 109 34.92 44.49 11.95
N ARG A 110 34.52 44.14 13.19
CA ARG A 110 34.93 44.86 14.40
C ARG A 110 36.44 44.76 14.66
N PRO A 111 37.09 45.80 15.23
CA PRO A 111 38.50 45.74 15.63
C PRO A 111 38.77 44.70 16.71
N ALA A 112 39.89 43.98 16.63
CA ALA A 112 40.24 42.90 17.58
C ALA A 112 40.58 43.37 19.01
N GLY A 113 40.63 44.69 19.27
CA GLY A 113 41.03 45.29 20.55
C GLY A 113 39.96 46.10 21.27
N LEU A 114 38.68 45.91 20.93
CA LEU A 114 37.58 46.57 21.65
C LEU A 114 37.50 46.06 23.10
N ASP A 115 37.28 46.96 24.05
CA ASP A 115 36.97 46.58 25.42
C ASP A 115 35.54 45.98 25.54
N GLU A 116 35.22 45.44 26.71
CA GLU A 116 33.96 44.72 26.94
C GLU A 116 32.73 45.66 26.88
N GLU A 117 32.90 46.95 27.20
CA GLU A 117 31.84 47.95 27.15
C GLU A 117 31.56 48.40 25.71
N GLN A 118 32.62 48.66 24.95
CA GLN A 118 32.57 48.97 23.52
C GLN A 118 31.99 47.81 22.70
N THR A 119 32.36 46.57 23.03
CA THR A 119 31.82 45.35 22.39
C THR A 119 30.31 45.21 22.68
N ARG A 120 29.87 45.49 23.91
CA ARG A 120 28.45 45.51 24.27
C ARG A 120 27.68 46.57 23.51
N GLN A 121 28.24 47.77 23.40
CA GLN A 121 27.61 48.88 22.70
C GLN A 121 27.45 48.58 21.20
N LEU A 122 28.48 48.01 20.57
CA LEU A 122 28.43 47.59 19.17
C LEU A 122 27.42 46.47 18.93
N ALA A 123 27.38 45.44 19.79
CA ALA A 123 26.40 44.36 19.71
C ALA A 123 24.96 44.90 19.81
N GLY A 124 24.71 45.86 20.70
CA GLY A 124 23.42 46.55 20.83
C GLY A 124 23.03 47.28 19.54
N GLN A 125 23.94 48.06 18.96
CA GLN A 125 23.68 48.81 17.71
C GLN A 125 23.38 47.90 16.52
N VAL A 126 24.10 46.77 16.41
CA VAL A 126 23.88 45.79 15.34
C VAL A 126 22.54 45.07 15.55
N ASN A 127 22.23 44.64 16.78
CA ASN A 127 20.94 44.04 17.12
C ASN A 127 19.76 44.98 16.87
N ASP A 128 19.89 46.27 17.18
CA ASP A 128 18.88 47.28 16.87
C ASP A 128 18.68 47.42 15.36
N SER A 129 19.76 47.36 14.59
CA SER A 129 19.72 47.43 13.13
C SER A 129 19.06 46.18 12.52
N LEU A 130 19.44 44.98 12.97
CA LEU A 130 18.80 43.72 12.58
C LEU A 130 17.32 43.67 13.00
N THR A 131 16.97 44.21 14.17
CA THR A 131 15.58 44.30 14.65
C THR A 131 14.75 45.27 13.79
N ARG A 132 15.33 46.38 13.33
CA ARG A 132 14.70 47.28 12.36
C ARG A 132 14.47 46.60 11.01
N VAL A 133 15.47 45.86 10.50
CA VAL A 133 15.36 45.07 9.26
C VAL A 133 14.23 44.03 9.39
N LYS A 134 14.21 43.28 10.50
CA LYS A 134 13.15 42.33 10.84
C LYS A 134 11.76 42.98 10.85
N SER A 135 11.61 44.08 11.58
CA SER A 135 10.32 44.76 11.75
C SER A 135 9.79 45.34 10.44
N SER A 136 10.69 45.86 9.59
CA SER A 136 10.36 46.34 8.24
C SER A 136 9.86 45.19 7.35
N TYR A 137 10.58 44.07 7.34
CA TYR A 137 10.19 42.90 6.57
C TYR A 137 8.88 42.27 7.05
N GLU A 138 8.65 42.18 8.36
CA GLU A 138 7.36 41.77 8.91
C GLU A 138 6.21 42.69 8.49
N GLY A 139 6.46 44.00 8.37
CA GLY A 139 5.49 44.95 7.83
C GLY A 139 5.13 44.65 6.36
N VAL A 140 6.14 44.35 5.54
CA VAL A 140 5.96 43.94 4.15
C VAL A 140 5.19 42.61 4.05
N LEU A 141 5.53 41.62 4.88
CA LEU A 141 4.82 40.34 4.93
C LEU A 141 3.36 40.49 5.35
N ARG A 142 3.06 41.34 6.34
CA ARG A 142 1.68 41.65 6.73
C ARG A 142 0.91 42.35 5.59
N SER A 143 1.57 43.21 4.82
CA SER A 143 0.98 43.82 3.63
C SER A 143 0.65 42.78 2.55
N TYR A 144 1.55 41.84 2.28
CA TYR A 144 1.32 40.76 1.32
C TYR A 144 0.28 39.75 1.79
N ALA A 145 0.27 39.37 3.07
CA ALA A 145 -0.79 38.55 3.65
C ALA A 145 -2.16 39.26 3.57
N GLY A 146 -2.19 40.57 3.80
CA GLY A 146 -3.38 41.39 3.61
C GLY A 146 -3.81 41.53 2.15
N ALA A 147 -2.87 41.53 1.20
CA ALA A 147 -3.17 41.53 -0.23
C ALA A 147 -3.70 40.17 -0.70
N LEU A 148 -3.11 39.06 -0.26
CA LEU A 148 -3.59 37.70 -0.50
C LEU A 148 -4.99 37.48 0.08
N GLY A 149 -5.25 37.98 1.30
CA GLY A 149 -6.57 37.92 1.92
C GLY A 149 -7.66 38.75 1.21
N LYS A 150 -7.28 39.64 0.28
CA LYS A 150 -8.22 40.42 -0.55
C LYS A 150 -8.50 39.77 -1.91
N ILE A 151 -7.80 38.69 -2.26
CA ILE A 151 -8.08 37.93 -3.48
C ILE A 151 -9.35 37.12 -3.25
N THR A 152 -10.49 37.61 -3.76
CA THR A 152 -11.77 36.88 -3.73
C THR A 152 -11.83 35.80 -4.82
N PRO A 153 -12.58 34.69 -4.61
CA PRO A 153 -12.72 33.64 -5.63
C PRO A 153 -13.20 34.21 -6.99
N GLY A 154 -12.34 34.17 -8.00
CA GLY A 154 -12.55 34.73 -9.36
C GLY A 154 -13.81 34.29 -10.07
N PHE A 155 -14.15 33.04 -9.84
CA PHE A 155 -15.31 32.41 -10.43
C PHE A 155 -16.61 33.01 -9.90
N GLY A 156 -16.67 33.28 -8.59
CA GLY A 156 -17.86 33.78 -7.92
C GLY A 156 -18.28 35.16 -8.43
N ASP A 157 -17.40 36.15 -8.41
CA ASP A 157 -17.79 37.53 -8.73
C ASP A 157 -18.21 37.72 -10.19
N THR A 158 -17.51 37.08 -11.13
CA THR A 158 -17.83 37.17 -12.56
C THR A 158 -19.10 36.40 -12.89
N ALA A 159 -19.29 35.22 -12.31
CA ALA A 159 -20.53 34.45 -12.48
C ALA A 159 -21.73 35.14 -11.80
N MET A 160 -21.56 35.70 -10.61
CA MET A 160 -22.62 36.40 -9.86
C MET A 160 -23.10 37.69 -10.52
N SER A 161 -22.33 38.26 -11.45
CA SER A 161 -22.78 39.41 -12.26
C SER A 161 -23.90 39.07 -13.24
N ASP A 162 -24.11 37.78 -13.53
CA ASP A 162 -25.26 37.26 -14.27
C ASP A 162 -26.39 36.82 -13.32
N CYS A 163 -27.58 37.39 -13.50
CA CYS A 163 -28.73 37.16 -12.62
C CYS A 163 -29.28 35.71 -12.67
N GLY A 164 -28.89 34.93 -13.68
CA GLY A 164 -29.20 33.50 -13.79
C GLY A 164 -28.19 32.63 -13.03
N TRP A 165 -26.93 33.03 -13.00
CA TRP A 165 -25.87 32.39 -12.23
C TRP A 165 -25.92 32.70 -10.74
N SER A 166 -26.20 33.94 -10.32
CA SER A 166 -26.40 34.25 -8.88
C SER A 166 -27.52 33.38 -8.28
N ARG A 167 -28.63 33.17 -9.01
CA ARG A 167 -29.69 32.24 -8.62
C ARG A 167 -29.29 30.77 -8.65
N ALA A 168 -28.32 30.37 -9.47
CA ALA A 168 -27.81 29.00 -9.51
C ALA A 168 -26.74 28.74 -8.44
N ALA A 169 -25.92 29.73 -8.12
CA ALA A 169 -24.87 29.69 -7.10
C ALA A 169 -25.45 29.80 -5.67
N GLU A 170 -26.45 30.65 -5.45
CA GLU A 170 -27.23 30.68 -4.19
C GLU A 170 -28.08 29.42 -3.99
N ARG A 171 -28.35 28.66 -5.07
CA ARG A 171 -29.03 27.36 -5.05
C ARG A 171 -28.06 26.18 -5.17
N GLY A 172 -26.76 26.40 -5.20
CA GLY A 172 -25.79 25.32 -5.14
C GLY A 172 -26.02 24.62 -3.80
N PRO A 173 -26.42 23.33 -3.78
CA PRO A 173 -26.72 22.66 -2.52
C PRO A 173 -25.48 22.77 -1.63
N SER A 174 -25.66 23.21 -0.38
CA SER A 174 -24.67 22.90 0.65
C SER A 174 -24.56 21.38 0.63
N LEU A 175 -23.47 20.85 0.08
CA LEU A 175 -23.37 19.41 -0.10
C LEU A 175 -23.53 18.75 1.26
N PRO A 176 -24.40 17.74 1.37
CA PRO A 176 -24.58 17.05 2.62
C PRO A 176 -23.24 16.46 3.05
N PRO A 177 -22.92 16.48 4.36
CA PRO A 177 -21.67 15.91 4.84
C PRO A 177 -21.61 14.43 4.48
N VAL A 178 -20.47 14.00 3.95
CA VAL A 178 -20.21 12.58 3.69
C VAL A 178 -20.09 11.86 5.04
N PRO A 179 -20.75 10.71 5.23
CA PRO A 179 -20.56 9.90 6.43
C PRO A 179 -19.08 9.56 6.64
N PRO A 180 -18.59 9.45 7.89
CA PRO A 180 -17.22 9.02 8.14
C PRO A 180 -17.00 7.56 7.71
N PRO A 181 -15.76 7.17 7.33
CA PRO A 181 -15.41 5.76 7.13
C PRO A 181 -15.76 4.91 8.35
N GLY A 182 -16.24 3.69 8.12
CA GLY A 182 -16.72 2.79 9.17
C GLY A 182 -18.16 3.04 9.63
N THR A 183 -18.86 4.02 9.04
CA THR A 183 -20.32 4.12 9.19
C THR A 183 -20.99 2.83 8.69
N ASP A 184 -22.03 2.39 9.40
CA ASP A 184 -22.82 1.22 9.03
C ASP A 184 -23.25 1.26 7.54
N PRO A 185 -23.02 0.18 6.75
CA PRO A 185 -23.27 0.20 5.31
C PRO A 185 -24.72 0.50 4.94
N LYS A 186 -25.69 0.07 5.77
CA LYS A 186 -27.11 0.37 5.55
C LYS A 186 -27.40 1.85 5.74
N ALA A 187 -26.83 2.47 6.78
CA ALA A 187 -26.96 3.91 6.98
C ALA A 187 -26.33 4.72 5.83
N VAL A 188 -25.19 4.29 5.30
CA VAL A 188 -24.57 4.91 4.12
C VAL A 188 -25.47 4.79 2.89
N ALA A 189 -26.03 3.60 2.64
CA ALA A 189 -26.91 3.40 1.50
C ALA A 189 -28.20 4.22 1.60
N ASP A 190 -28.82 4.28 2.79
CA ASP A 190 -30.01 5.10 3.04
C ASP A 190 -29.70 6.59 2.86
N TRP A 191 -28.53 7.05 3.34
CA TRP A 191 -28.04 8.40 3.09
C TRP A 191 -27.89 8.67 1.60
N TRP A 192 -27.19 7.81 0.86
CA TRP A 192 -26.97 7.99 -0.58
C TRP A 192 -28.27 8.00 -1.38
N LYS A 193 -29.21 7.10 -1.05
CA LYS A 193 -30.56 7.03 -1.65
C LYS A 193 -31.39 8.28 -1.37
N SER A 194 -31.16 8.96 -0.25
CA SER A 194 -31.86 10.20 0.09
C SER A 194 -31.41 11.41 -0.75
N LEU A 195 -30.25 11.33 -1.40
CA LEU A 195 -29.67 12.41 -2.18
C LEU A 195 -30.28 12.52 -3.58
N SER A 196 -30.48 13.76 -4.02
CA SER A 196 -30.81 14.04 -5.41
C SER A 196 -29.64 13.69 -6.34
N GLN A 197 -29.93 13.40 -7.61
CA GLN A 197 -28.87 13.10 -8.59
C GLN A 197 -27.81 14.22 -8.69
N PRO A 198 -28.18 15.52 -8.73
CA PRO A 198 -27.18 16.60 -8.74
C PRO A 198 -26.29 16.63 -7.49
N GLU A 199 -26.81 16.28 -6.31
CA GLU A 199 -25.99 16.18 -5.09
C GLU A 199 -25.02 14.99 -5.16
N ARG A 200 -25.48 13.84 -5.66
CA ARG A 200 -24.62 12.66 -5.88
C ARG A 200 -23.50 12.95 -6.87
N ASP A 201 -23.82 13.58 -7.99
CA ASP A 201 -22.83 13.97 -9.02
C ASP A 201 -21.81 14.98 -8.45
N ALA A 202 -22.28 15.96 -7.67
CA ALA A 202 -21.41 16.96 -7.05
C ALA A 202 -20.52 16.37 -5.95
N LEU A 203 -21.03 15.43 -5.15
CA LEU A 203 -20.22 14.68 -4.18
C LEU A 203 -19.21 13.79 -4.89
N LEU A 204 -19.58 13.08 -5.95
CA LEU A 204 -18.63 12.27 -6.71
C LEU A 204 -17.51 13.12 -7.32
N ALA A 205 -17.85 14.31 -7.84
CA ALA A 205 -16.86 15.22 -8.42
C ALA A 205 -15.91 15.87 -7.39
N SER A 206 -16.39 16.17 -6.17
CA SER A 206 -15.64 16.98 -5.20
C SER A 206 -15.20 16.22 -3.94
N LYS A 207 -15.80 15.07 -3.66
CA LYS A 207 -15.66 14.27 -2.44
C LYS A 207 -15.35 12.79 -2.71
N TYR A 208 -14.88 12.44 -3.91
CA TYR A 208 -14.50 11.06 -4.26
C TYR A 208 -13.53 10.40 -3.26
N GLN A 209 -12.60 11.16 -2.67
CA GLN A 209 -11.69 10.64 -1.66
C GLN A 209 -12.43 10.10 -0.43
N GLU A 210 -13.48 10.78 0.01
CA GLU A 210 -14.31 10.39 1.16
C GLU A 210 -15.27 9.25 0.76
N LEU A 211 -15.91 9.35 -0.41
CA LEU A 211 -16.86 8.33 -0.91
C LEU A 211 -16.22 6.97 -1.13
N GLY A 212 -15.01 6.91 -1.71
CA GLY A 212 -14.34 5.63 -1.99
C GLY A 212 -13.96 4.83 -0.73
N GLN A 213 -14.02 5.44 0.45
CA GLN A 213 -13.74 4.78 1.73
C GLN A 213 -15.01 4.22 2.40
N LEU A 214 -16.18 4.40 1.80
CA LEU A 214 -17.45 3.96 2.36
C LEU A 214 -17.84 2.57 1.85
N ARG A 215 -18.65 1.89 2.68
CA ARG A 215 -19.33 0.63 2.34
C ARG A 215 -20.81 0.91 2.12
N GLY A 216 -21.46 0.14 1.25
CA GLY A 216 -22.90 0.30 0.96
C GLY A 216 -23.25 1.36 -0.08
N LEU A 217 -22.25 2.00 -0.71
CA LEU A 217 -22.47 2.79 -1.91
C LEU A 217 -22.59 1.87 -3.15
N PRO A 218 -23.31 2.32 -4.20
CA PRO A 218 -23.35 1.62 -5.48
C PRO A 218 -21.95 1.38 -6.06
N ALA A 219 -21.78 0.26 -6.75
CA ALA A 219 -20.51 -0.19 -7.30
C ALA A 219 -19.93 0.78 -8.35
N ASP A 220 -20.76 1.46 -9.13
CA ASP A 220 -20.34 2.47 -10.11
C ASP A 220 -19.77 3.73 -9.45
N VAL A 221 -20.34 4.13 -8.31
CA VAL A 221 -19.87 5.23 -7.48
C VAL A 221 -18.52 4.86 -6.85
N LEU A 222 -18.42 3.66 -6.27
CA LEU A 222 -17.17 3.16 -5.68
C LEU A 222 -16.08 3.01 -6.74
N ASP A 223 -16.39 2.44 -7.89
CA ASP A 223 -15.43 2.28 -9.00
C ASP A 223 -14.90 3.63 -9.47
N THR A 224 -15.79 4.60 -9.73
CA THR A 224 -15.41 5.94 -10.16
C THR A 224 -14.53 6.63 -9.13
N ALA A 225 -14.94 6.60 -7.86
CA ALA A 225 -14.21 7.23 -6.77
C ALA A 225 -12.84 6.58 -6.54
N ASN A 226 -12.77 5.25 -6.49
CA ASN A 226 -11.55 4.51 -6.20
C ASN A 226 -10.54 4.59 -7.34
N ARG A 227 -10.98 4.55 -8.61
CA ARG A 227 -10.07 4.78 -9.75
C ARG A 227 -9.45 6.18 -9.69
N GLN A 228 -10.24 7.19 -9.35
CA GLN A 228 -9.72 8.55 -9.20
C GLN A 228 -8.73 8.66 -8.03
N ARG A 229 -9.05 8.03 -6.88
CA ARG A 229 -8.14 7.94 -5.73
C ARG A 229 -6.82 7.27 -6.09
N ILE A 230 -6.84 6.10 -6.73
CA ILE A 230 -5.62 5.37 -7.13
C ILE A 230 -4.73 6.25 -8.02
N ASN A 231 -5.31 6.88 -9.05
CA ASN A 231 -4.55 7.74 -9.97
C ASN A 231 -3.92 8.96 -9.26
N GLU A 232 -4.67 9.59 -8.36
CA GLU A 232 -4.17 10.72 -7.57
C GLU A 232 -3.09 10.26 -6.57
N ASP A 233 -3.31 9.13 -5.90
CA ASP A 233 -2.42 8.60 -4.88
C ASP A 233 -1.05 8.21 -5.43
N VAL A 234 -0.99 7.61 -6.62
CA VAL A 234 0.27 7.38 -7.34
C VAL A 234 1.06 8.67 -7.50
N THR A 235 0.41 9.74 -7.97
CA THR A 235 1.09 11.04 -8.19
C THR A 235 1.48 11.69 -6.87
N ARG A 236 0.55 11.73 -5.92
CA ARG A 236 0.68 12.40 -4.62
C ARG A 236 1.79 11.79 -3.79
N PHE A 237 1.81 10.47 -3.62
CA PHE A 237 2.76 9.80 -2.73
C PHE A 237 4.16 9.76 -3.33
N ASN A 238 4.30 9.64 -4.67
CA ASN A 238 5.59 9.82 -5.33
C ASN A 238 6.16 11.22 -5.12
N GLN A 239 5.35 12.27 -5.32
CA GLN A 239 5.78 13.65 -5.08
C GLN A 239 6.14 13.87 -3.60
N GLN A 240 5.35 13.33 -2.68
CA GLN A 240 5.62 13.42 -1.25
C GLN A 240 6.94 12.72 -0.88
N SER A 241 7.17 11.50 -1.39
CA SER A 241 8.41 10.76 -1.17
C SER A 241 9.63 11.54 -1.69
N ALA A 242 9.55 12.10 -2.91
CA ALA A 242 10.61 12.93 -3.48
C ALA A 242 10.90 14.19 -2.63
N GLN A 243 9.86 14.91 -2.19
CA GLN A 243 10.01 16.08 -1.33
C GLN A 243 10.65 15.73 0.02
N LEU A 244 10.31 14.57 0.59
CA LEU A 244 10.90 14.11 1.85
C LEU A 244 12.35 13.67 1.65
N LYS A 245 12.71 13.05 0.52
CA LYS A 245 14.10 12.75 0.15
C LYS A 245 14.94 14.04 0.08
N ASP A 246 14.40 15.12 -0.49
CA ASP A 246 15.07 16.43 -0.51
C ASP A 246 15.27 17.02 0.89
N GLN A 247 14.26 16.90 1.76
CA GLN A 247 14.34 17.36 3.15
C GLN A 247 15.33 16.55 3.99
N ILE A 248 15.42 15.23 3.75
CA ILE A 248 16.44 14.36 4.34
C ILE A 248 17.84 14.81 3.92
N ALA A 249 18.05 15.04 2.62
CA ALA A 249 19.34 15.51 2.11
C ALA A 249 19.73 16.88 2.68
N GLU A 250 18.77 17.80 2.83
CA GLU A 250 19.00 19.08 3.50
C GLU A 250 19.37 18.89 4.97
N ARG A 251 18.66 18.01 5.70
CA ARG A 251 18.97 17.74 7.11
C ARG A 251 20.34 17.08 7.28
N ALA A 252 20.72 16.17 6.39
CA ALA A 252 22.05 15.57 6.40
C ALA A 252 23.15 16.61 6.18
N ARG A 253 22.95 17.57 5.26
CA ARG A 253 23.86 18.72 5.08
C ARG A 253 23.96 19.60 6.33
N GLU A 254 22.85 19.88 7.01
CA GLU A 254 22.86 20.63 8.28
C GLU A 254 23.64 19.92 9.39
N LEU A 255 23.58 18.60 9.43
CA LEU A 255 24.31 17.75 10.38
C LEU A 255 25.77 17.50 9.98
N GLY A 256 26.17 17.88 8.76
CA GLY A 256 27.50 17.59 8.23
C GLY A 256 27.76 16.11 8.01
N VAL A 257 26.71 15.33 7.66
CA VAL A 257 26.80 13.88 7.44
C VAL A 257 26.43 13.52 6.00
N ASP A 258 26.97 12.40 5.51
CA ASP A 258 26.59 11.84 4.21
C ASP A 258 25.49 10.77 4.40
N PRO A 259 24.24 11.01 3.97
CA PRO A 259 23.13 10.09 4.18
C PRO A 259 23.28 8.77 3.40
N ASN A 260 24.23 8.66 2.47
CA ASN A 260 24.50 7.43 1.72
C ASN A 260 25.49 6.51 2.45
N THR A 261 26.16 7.00 3.50
CA THR A 261 27.06 6.20 4.33
C THR A 261 26.35 5.63 5.55
N GLU A 262 26.80 4.49 6.06
CA GLU A 262 26.23 3.87 7.27
C GLU A 262 26.32 4.81 8.49
N ASP A 263 27.47 5.44 8.72
CA ASP A 263 27.66 6.41 9.81
C ASP A 263 26.73 7.62 9.67
N GLY A 264 26.55 8.15 8.46
CA GLY A 264 25.66 9.27 8.23
C GLY A 264 24.18 8.90 8.38
N ARG A 265 23.76 7.70 7.98
CA ARG A 265 22.41 7.18 8.27
C ARG A 265 22.19 7.03 9.77
N ASN A 266 23.14 6.45 10.50
CA ASN A 266 23.04 6.29 11.95
C ASN A 266 22.92 7.64 12.66
N LYS A 267 23.71 8.64 12.25
CA LYS A 267 23.61 10.01 12.79
C LYS A 267 22.30 10.69 12.44
N LEU A 268 21.76 10.45 11.24
CA LEU A 268 20.46 10.97 10.83
C LEU A 268 19.31 10.33 11.63
N MET A 269 19.39 9.03 11.92
CA MET A 269 18.40 8.32 12.74
C MET A 269 18.49 8.68 14.22
N ASN A 270 19.67 9.05 14.72
CA ASN A 270 19.84 9.58 16.07
C ASN A 270 19.40 11.05 16.21
N ASP A 271 19.20 11.76 15.10
CA ASP A 271 18.62 13.09 15.09
C ASP A 271 17.07 13.00 15.13
N PRO A 272 16.38 13.68 16.07
CA PRO A 272 14.91 13.60 16.17
C PRO A 272 14.18 14.04 14.88
N ARG A 273 14.71 15.05 14.18
CA ARG A 273 14.11 15.53 12.93
C ARG A 273 14.46 14.61 11.76
N GLY A 274 15.71 14.12 11.70
CA GLY A 274 16.18 13.17 10.69
C GLY A 274 15.38 11.86 10.73
N SER A 275 15.25 11.23 11.90
CA SER A 275 14.44 10.02 12.10
C SER A 275 12.97 10.22 11.72
N GLN A 276 12.36 11.35 12.08
CA GLN A 276 10.99 11.67 11.68
C GLN A 276 10.85 11.78 10.15
N LEU A 277 11.78 12.46 9.48
CA LEU A 277 11.76 12.61 8.03
C LEU A 277 11.95 11.26 7.32
N VAL A 278 12.88 10.42 7.79
CA VAL A 278 13.09 9.06 7.27
C VAL A 278 11.84 8.21 7.43
N ALA A 279 11.20 8.23 8.61
CA ALA A 279 9.96 7.49 8.84
C ALA A 279 8.82 7.97 7.94
N GLN A 280 8.67 9.29 7.75
CA GLN A 280 7.68 9.87 6.84
C GLN A 280 7.96 9.51 5.38
N GLN A 281 9.23 9.44 4.99
CA GLN A 281 9.63 9.09 3.64
C GLN A 281 9.34 7.62 3.35
N ALA A 282 9.64 6.72 4.29
CA ALA A 282 9.31 5.30 4.18
C ALA A 282 7.79 5.07 4.10
N GLU A 283 7.00 5.81 4.89
CA GLU A 283 5.54 5.80 4.81
C GLU A 283 5.02 6.24 3.44
N ALA A 284 5.56 7.35 2.91
CA ALA A 284 5.18 7.88 1.60
C ALA A 284 5.58 6.92 0.47
N GLU A 285 6.76 6.31 0.55
CA GLU A 285 7.25 5.34 -0.43
C GLU A 285 6.41 4.05 -0.41
N ARG A 286 6.09 3.50 0.77
CA ARG A 286 5.18 2.35 0.89
C ARG A 286 3.82 2.64 0.25
N ARG A 287 3.23 3.80 0.55
CA ARG A 287 1.93 4.19 -0.03
C ARG A 287 2.02 4.42 -1.54
N ALA A 288 3.13 4.95 -2.05
CA ALA A 288 3.38 5.09 -3.48
C ALA A 288 3.41 3.72 -4.16
N THR A 289 4.19 2.77 -3.62
CA THR A 289 4.26 1.39 -4.10
C THR A 289 2.89 0.72 -4.08
N ASN A 290 2.13 0.83 -3.00
CA ASN A 290 0.79 0.23 -2.91
C ASN A 290 -0.20 0.86 -3.92
N ALA A 291 -0.10 2.16 -4.18
CA ALA A 291 -0.90 2.84 -5.19
C ALA A 291 -0.52 2.42 -6.61
N GLU A 292 0.77 2.26 -6.91
CA GLU A 292 1.27 1.78 -8.19
C GLU A 292 0.87 0.32 -8.44
N ASN A 293 1.01 -0.53 -7.42
CA ASN A 293 0.53 -1.91 -7.47
C ASN A 293 -0.97 -1.96 -7.73
N ALA A 294 -1.78 -1.18 -7.01
CA ALA A 294 -3.22 -1.11 -7.27
C ALA A 294 -3.51 -0.66 -8.71
N ALA A 295 -2.78 0.33 -9.25
CA ALA A 295 -2.95 0.79 -10.63
C ALA A 295 -2.58 -0.31 -11.66
N GLU A 296 -1.57 -1.13 -11.38
CA GLU A 296 -1.20 -2.29 -12.19
C GLU A 296 -2.28 -3.39 -12.11
N GLU A 297 -2.81 -3.64 -10.92
CA GLU A 297 -3.91 -4.59 -10.73
C GLU A 297 -5.16 -4.18 -11.53
N LEU A 298 -5.40 -2.88 -11.77
CA LEU A 298 -6.48 -2.45 -12.66
C LEU A 298 -6.22 -2.77 -14.14
N LYS A 299 -4.96 -2.86 -14.56
CA LYS A 299 -4.60 -3.33 -15.92
C LYS A 299 -4.79 -4.83 -16.01
N ASN A 300 -4.34 -5.58 -15.00
CA ASN A 300 -4.55 -7.03 -14.90
C ASN A 300 -6.05 -7.37 -14.90
N ALA A 301 -6.87 -6.61 -14.17
CA ALA A 301 -8.31 -6.79 -14.14
C ALA A 301 -8.96 -6.67 -15.53
N LYS A 302 -8.50 -5.71 -16.35
CA LYS A 302 -8.97 -5.55 -17.74
C LYS A 302 -8.59 -6.71 -18.63
N LYS A 303 -7.38 -7.27 -18.45
CA LYS A 303 -6.94 -8.46 -19.16
C LYS A 303 -7.78 -9.68 -18.76
N ASN A 304 -7.89 -9.95 -17.46
CA ASN A 304 -8.67 -11.06 -16.91
C ASN A 304 -10.17 -10.96 -17.24
N SER A 305 -10.69 -9.74 -17.36
CA SER A 305 -12.05 -9.49 -17.84
C SER A 305 -12.31 -10.13 -19.21
N VAL A 306 -11.37 -9.95 -20.15
CA VAL A 306 -11.46 -10.50 -21.51
C VAL A 306 -11.16 -11.99 -21.50
N ASP A 307 -10.09 -12.39 -20.82
CA ASP A 307 -9.53 -13.75 -20.91
C ASP A 307 -10.38 -14.79 -20.15
N LEU A 308 -10.95 -14.41 -19.00
CA LEU A 308 -11.57 -15.34 -18.06
C LEU A 308 -13.02 -14.99 -17.69
N ALA A 309 -13.35 -13.69 -17.56
CA ALA A 309 -14.66 -13.26 -17.05
C ALA A 309 -15.74 -13.06 -18.11
N GLY A 310 -15.53 -13.53 -19.34
CA GLY A 310 -16.49 -13.40 -20.45
C GLY A 310 -16.73 -11.95 -20.89
N GLY A 311 -15.73 -11.08 -20.76
CA GLY A 311 -15.78 -9.67 -21.16
C GLY A 311 -16.49 -8.74 -20.16
N LYS A 312 -16.79 -9.21 -18.95
CA LYS A 312 -17.46 -8.39 -17.91
C LYS A 312 -16.55 -7.28 -17.41
N GLN A 313 -17.03 -6.04 -17.47
CA GLN A 313 -16.27 -4.87 -17.01
C GLN A 313 -15.90 -5.01 -15.53
N PRO A 314 -14.63 -4.79 -15.16
CA PRO A 314 -14.22 -4.82 -13.76
C PRO A 314 -14.62 -3.53 -13.01
N PHE A 315 -15.05 -3.67 -11.75
CA PHE A 315 -15.41 -2.56 -10.84
C PHE A 315 -14.53 -2.57 -9.58
N VAL A 316 -13.97 -1.42 -9.21
CA VAL A 316 -13.13 -1.25 -8.00
C VAL A 316 -14.00 -0.88 -6.80
N LEU A 317 -14.39 -1.88 -6.02
CA LEU A 317 -15.32 -1.69 -4.90
C LEU A 317 -14.64 -1.08 -3.68
N TYR A 318 -13.36 -1.37 -3.46
CA TYR A 318 -12.62 -0.84 -2.33
C TYR A 318 -11.15 -0.64 -2.68
N TYR A 319 -10.54 0.40 -2.11
CA TYR A 319 -9.11 0.67 -2.20
C TYR A 319 -8.61 1.40 -0.95
N SER A 320 -7.48 0.94 -0.42
CA SER A 320 -6.71 1.65 0.61
C SER A 320 -5.22 1.47 0.36
N PRO A 321 -4.42 2.56 0.26
CA PRO A 321 -2.95 2.46 0.15
C PRO A 321 -2.31 1.98 1.44
N ASP A 322 -3.01 2.08 2.57
CA ASP A 322 -2.55 1.57 3.85
C ASP A 322 -3.13 0.18 4.10
N GLY A 323 -4.44 -0.03 3.98
CA GLY A 323 -5.05 -1.28 4.45
C GLY A 323 -4.97 -1.45 5.98
N PRO A 324 -5.24 -2.66 6.49
CA PRO A 324 -5.16 -2.98 7.92
C PRO A 324 -3.71 -3.09 8.43
N GLY A 325 -3.56 -3.48 9.71
CA GLY A 325 -2.30 -3.83 10.38
C GLY A 325 -0.98 -3.41 9.71
N ALA A 326 -0.33 -4.36 9.00
CA ALA A 326 1.02 -4.31 8.43
C ALA A 326 1.21 -3.28 7.30
N LYS A 327 0.11 -2.65 6.87
CA LYS A 327 0.07 -1.58 5.89
C LYS A 327 0.40 -1.97 4.44
N GLU A 328 -0.01 -3.17 4.04
CA GLU A 328 0.24 -3.73 2.69
C GLU A 328 -0.77 -3.29 1.63
N GLY A 329 -1.69 -2.41 2.00
CA GLY A 329 -2.77 -1.96 1.15
C GLY A 329 -3.94 -2.94 1.10
N ALA A 330 -5.04 -2.51 0.49
CA ALA A 330 -6.25 -3.31 0.34
C ALA A 330 -6.95 -2.95 -0.97
N LEU A 331 -7.59 -3.93 -1.59
CA LEU A 331 -8.25 -3.80 -2.89
C LEU A 331 -9.36 -4.83 -3.03
N ALA A 332 -10.51 -4.42 -3.56
CA ALA A 332 -11.57 -5.32 -3.98
C ALA A 332 -12.01 -5.02 -5.41
N ILE A 333 -12.00 -6.04 -6.27
CA ILE A 333 -12.36 -5.92 -7.69
C ILE A 333 -13.47 -6.91 -8.01
N ALA A 334 -14.61 -6.41 -8.48
CA ALA A 334 -15.69 -7.20 -9.03
C ALA A 334 -15.53 -7.38 -10.54
N TYR A 335 -15.87 -8.56 -11.06
CA TYR A 335 -15.94 -8.82 -12.49
C TYR A 335 -17.40 -8.79 -12.97
N GLY A 336 -17.86 -7.60 -13.36
CA GLY A 336 -19.27 -7.26 -13.58
C GLY A 336 -19.82 -6.36 -12.47
N ASN A 337 -21.00 -5.75 -12.68
CA ASN A 337 -21.65 -4.93 -11.67
C ASN A 337 -22.38 -5.82 -10.64
N PRO A 338 -21.93 -5.91 -9.38
CA PRO A 338 -22.62 -6.72 -8.37
C PRO A 338 -24.02 -6.18 -8.04
N ASP A 339 -24.29 -4.90 -8.31
CA ASP A 339 -25.57 -4.30 -7.91
C ASP A 339 -26.75 -4.79 -8.73
N ASP A 340 -26.49 -5.21 -9.98
CA ASP A 340 -27.49 -5.71 -10.92
C ASP A 340 -27.53 -7.25 -10.98
N ALA A 341 -26.59 -7.92 -10.30
CA ALA A 341 -26.42 -9.36 -10.38
C ALA A 341 -27.49 -10.12 -9.57
N ASP A 342 -27.91 -11.27 -10.09
CA ASP A 342 -28.75 -12.20 -9.32
C ASP A 342 -27.93 -12.98 -8.30
N ASN A 343 -26.63 -13.16 -8.59
CA ASN A 343 -25.71 -13.97 -7.80
C ASN A 343 -24.37 -13.25 -7.66
N VAL A 344 -23.90 -13.07 -6.43
CA VAL A 344 -22.63 -12.41 -6.10
C VAL A 344 -21.76 -13.37 -5.30
N ALA A 345 -20.56 -13.64 -5.78
CA ALA A 345 -19.54 -14.42 -5.07
C ALA A 345 -18.42 -13.51 -4.56
N VAL A 346 -17.94 -13.74 -3.34
CA VAL A 346 -16.75 -13.05 -2.79
C VAL A 346 -15.66 -14.09 -2.56
N CYS A 347 -14.56 -13.97 -3.30
CA CYS A 347 -13.38 -14.83 -3.19
C CYS A 347 -12.38 -14.21 -2.21
N VAL A 348 -12.13 -14.90 -1.10
CA VAL A 348 -11.18 -14.51 -0.04
C VAL A 348 -9.93 -15.39 -0.17
N PRO A 349 -8.77 -14.79 -0.50
CA PRO A 349 -7.56 -15.54 -0.83
C PRO A 349 -6.81 -15.99 0.43
N GLY A 350 -5.75 -16.78 0.23
CA GLY A 350 -4.95 -17.39 1.30
C GLY A 350 -3.72 -16.59 1.75
N THR A 351 -2.78 -17.29 2.39
CA THR A 351 -1.47 -16.76 2.78
C THR A 351 -0.71 -16.15 1.61
N THR A 352 0.25 -15.27 1.88
CA THR A 352 1.08 -14.55 0.88
C THR A 352 0.32 -13.60 -0.07
N SER A 353 -0.98 -13.41 0.15
CA SER A 353 -1.79 -12.52 -0.68
C SER A 353 -1.53 -11.05 -0.34
N ARG A 354 -1.09 -10.27 -1.32
CA ARG A 354 -0.75 -8.85 -1.17
C ARG A 354 -0.87 -8.10 -2.50
N LEU A 355 -0.89 -6.77 -2.46
CA LEU A 355 -0.81 -5.98 -3.69
C LEU A 355 0.58 -6.08 -4.32
N GLY A 356 0.62 -6.19 -5.65
CA GLY A 356 1.86 -6.25 -6.43
C GLY A 356 2.18 -7.65 -6.93
N GLU A 357 3.38 -7.80 -7.49
CA GLU A 357 3.73 -8.91 -8.38
C GLU A 357 3.33 -10.30 -7.85
N ASN A 358 2.36 -10.91 -8.54
CA ASN A 358 1.78 -12.23 -8.29
C ASN A 358 1.08 -12.43 -6.93
N GLY A 359 0.92 -11.38 -6.12
CA GLY A 359 0.32 -11.48 -4.78
C GLY A 359 -1.21 -11.35 -4.75
N PHE A 360 -1.84 -10.80 -5.80
CA PHE A 360 -3.29 -10.63 -5.87
C PHE A 360 -3.90 -11.50 -6.97
N SER A 361 -4.32 -12.71 -6.62
CA SER A 361 -4.78 -13.76 -7.55
C SER A 361 -6.16 -13.49 -8.18
N GLN A 362 -6.29 -12.38 -8.90
CA GLN A 362 -7.53 -11.93 -9.55
C GLN A 362 -8.16 -12.94 -10.52
N GLU A 363 -7.36 -13.86 -11.05
CA GLU A 363 -7.79 -14.92 -11.96
C GLU A 363 -8.85 -15.82 -11.32
N GLN A 364 -8.84 -15.99 -9.98
CA GLN A 364 -9.83 -16.79 -9.25
C GLN A 364 -11.23 -16.22 -9.42
N ALA A 365 -11.44 -14.96 -9.04
CA ALA A 365 -12.74 -14.30 -9.22
C ALA A 365 -13.09 -14.10 -10.69
N ALA A 366 -12.12 -13.82 -11.57
CA ALA A 366 -12.40 -13.67 -12.99
C ALA A 366 -12.94 -14.96 -13.61
N ALA A 367 -12.28 -16.10 -13.36
CA ALA A 367 -12.70 -17.41 -13.83
C ALA A 367 -14.07 -17.82 -13.25
N LEU A 368 -14.29 -17.58 -11.95
CA LEU A 368 -15.57 -17.86 -11.31
C LEU A 368 -16.69 -17.01 -11.91
N SER A 369 -16.47 -15.69 -12.09
CA SER A 369 -17.46 -14.81 -12.72
C SER A 369 -17.80 -15.27 -14.12
N GLY A 370 -16.81 -15.66 -14.93
CA GLY A 370 -17.03 -16.23 -16.26
C GLY A 370 -17.90 -17.49 -16.21
N LYS A 371 -17.60 -18.40 -15.26
CA LYS A 371 -18.32 -19.67 -15.10
C LYS A 371 -19.76 -19.51 -14.58
N MET A 372 -20.03 -18.52 -13.73
CA MET A 372 -21.38 -18.22 -13.23
C MET A 372 -22.34 -17.68 -14.32
N GLY A 373 -21.82 -17.33 -15.51
CA GLY A 373 -22.64 -16.83 -16.62
C GLY A 373 -23.06 -15.36 -16.45
N PRO A 374 -23.94 -14.82 -17.31
CA PRO A 374 -24.18 -13.38 -17.42
C PRO A 374 -24.75 -12.71 -16.16
N ASN A 375 -25.52 -13.45 -15.34
CA ASN A 375 -26.18 -12.92 -14.15
C ASN A 375 -25.38 -13.13 -12.85
N GLY A 376 -24.20 -13.74 -12.94
CA GLY A 376 -23.30 -13.94 -11.81
C GLY A 376 -22.15 -12.95 -11.82
N VAL A 377 -21.74 -12.47 -10.66
CA VAL A 377 -20.56 -11.61 -10.50
C VAL A 377 -19.71 -12.18 -9.38
N ALA A 378 -18.39 -12.23 -9.58
CA ALA A 378 -17.46 -12.60 -8.53
C ALA A 378 -16.51 -11.44 -8.23
N ILE A 379 -16.19 -11.29 -6.94
CA ILE A 379 -15.38 -10.24 -6.36
C ILE A 379 -14.10 -10.86 -5.83
N GLN A 380 -12.94 -10.45 -6.34
CA GLN A 380 -11.66 -10.73 -5.67
C GLN A 380 -11.50 -9.74 -4.53
N TRP A 381 -11.39 -10.23 -3.29
CA TRP A 381 -11.31 -9.39 -2.11
C TRP A 381 -9.97 -9.55 -1.37
N LEU A 382 -9.26 -8.46 -1.16
CA LEU A 382 -8.07 -8.39 -0.31
C LEU A 382 -8.25 -7.22 0.68
N GLY A 383 -8.68 -7.54 1.89
CA GLY A 383 -8.93 -6.56 2.96
C GLY A 383 -8.31 -6.92 4.31
N TYR A 384 -7.38 -7.87 4.35
CA TYR A 384 -6.66 -8.32 5.55
C TYR A 384 -5.18 -8.51 5.23
N ASP A 385 -4.31 -8.44 6.24
CA ASP A 385 -2.88 -8.71 6.08
C ASP A 385 -2.66 -10.23 6.06
N ALA A 386 -2.49 -10.81 4.87
CA ALA A 386 -2.29 -12.25 4.75
C ALA A 386 -0.93 -12.66 5.33
N PRO A 387 -0.87 -13.67 6.21
CA PRO A 387 0.41 -14.07 6.79
C PRO A 387 1.33 -14.67 5.72
N GLU A 388 2.64 -14.49 5.91
CA GLU A 388 3.67 -15.18 5.14
C GLU A 388 3.64 -16.68 5.42
N PHE A 389 4.02 -17.49 4.43
CA PHE A 389 4.11 -18.94 4.58
C PHE A 389 5.39 -19.32 5.35
N SER A 390 5.38 -19.12 6.67
CA SER A 390 6.44 -19.58 7.58
C SER A 390 5.86 -20.39 8.73
N LEU A 391 6.49 -21.53 9.04
CA LEU A 391 6.10 -22.39 10.17
C LEU A 391 6.22 -21.57 11.48
N GLY A 392 5.07 -21.21 12.05
CA GLY A 392 4.97 -20.40 13.27
C GLY A 392 4.17 -19.10 13.13
N GLN A 393 4.20 -18.43 11.97
CA GLN A 393 3.36 -17.24 11.72
C GLN A 393 1.92 -17.60 11.31
N VAL A 394 1.75 -18.77 10.69
CA VAL A 394 0.42 -19.28 10.31
C VAL A 394 -0.37 -19.80 11.50
N ASN A 395 0.25 -20.04 12.67
CA ASN A 395 -0.42 -20.64 13.83
C ASN A 395 -1.24 -19.64 14.68
N ASP A 396 -1.13 -18.33 14.42
CA ASP A 396 -1.90 -17.30 15.10
C ASP A 396 -3.09 -16.85 14.21
N PRO A 397 -4.34 -16.98 14.67
CA PRO A 397 -5.51 -16.49 13.92
C PRO A 397 -5.72 -14.97 14.02
N ALA A 398 -4.80 -14.19 14.59
CA ALA A 398 -4.95 -12.74 14.78
C ALA A 398 -5.32 -12.00 13.48
N GLN A 399 -4.59 -12.24 12.39
CA GLN A 399 -4.87 -11.64 11.09
C GLN A 399 -6.23 -12.09 10.53
N ALA A 400 -6.59 -13.36 10.73
CA ALA A 400 -7.91 -13.85 10.32
C ALA A 400 -9.05 -13.16 11.07
N LYS A 401 -8.89 -12.92 12.38
CA LYS A 401 -9.88 -12.21 13.22
C LYS A 401 -10.00 -10.73 12.87
N GLU A 402 -8.89 -10.05 12.59
CA GLU A 402 -8.93 -8.66 12.11
C GLU A 402 -9.64 -8.57 10.75
N GLY A 403 -9.25 -9.45 9.80
CA GLY A 403 -9.87 -9.53 8.48
C GLY A 403 -11.36 -9.88 8.52
N ALA A 404 -11.78 -10.71 9.47
CA ALA A 404 -13.16 -11.18 9.62
C ALA A 404 -14.16 -10.04 9.83
N ALA A 405 -13.82 -9.08 10.68
CA ALA A 405 -14.65 -7.90 10.94
C ALA A 405 -14.81 -7.03 9.69
N ILE A 406 -13.72 -6.85 8.94
CA ILE A 406 -13.69 -6.04 7.70
C ILE A 406 -14.53 -6.74 6.61
N LEU A 407 -14.31 -8.04 6.41
CA LEU A 407 -15.04 -8.85 5.44
C LEU A 407 -16.55 -8.82 5.69
N ALA A 408 -17.00 -8.98 6.94
CA ALA A 408 -18.41 -8.94 7.27
C ALA A 408 -19.06 -7.60 6.91
N GLN A 409 -18.36 -6.48 7.12
CA GLN A 409 -18.84 -5.15 6.73
C GLN A 409 -18.85 -4.95 5.21
N ASP A 410 -17.82 -5.43 4.50
CA ASP A 410 -17.77 -5.34 3.03
C ASP A 410 -18.90 -6.15 2.39
N VAL A 411 -19.14 -7.38 2.85
CA VAL A 411 -20.22 -8.25 2.35
C VAL A 411 -21.61 -7.64 2.64
N GLU A 412 -21.83 -7.06 3.82
CA GLU A 412 -23.06 -6.32 4.10
C GLU A 412 -23.20 -5.10 3.17
N GLY A 413 -22.10 -4.39 2.89
CA GLY A 413 -22.07 -3.30 1.93
C GLY A 413 -22.51 -3.73 0.52
N TYR A 414 -21.99 -4.85 0.02
CA TYR A 414 -22.39 -5.39 -1.27
C TYR A 414 -23.87 -5.79 -1.29
N ARG A 415 -24.36 -6.43 -0.23
CA ARG A 415 -25.77 -6.84 -0.14
C ARG A 415 -26.73 -5.66 -0.10
N VAL A 416 -26.39 -4.60 0.63
CA VAL A 416 -27.24 -3.40 0.78
C VAL A 416 -27.27 -2.56 -0.50
N ALA A 417 -26.14 -2.45 -1.19
CA ALA A 417 -26.04 -1.73 -2.47
C ALA A 417 -26.73 -2.50 -3.60
N GLY A 418 -26.65 -3.83 -3.57
CA GLY A 418 -27.15 -4.66 -4.64
C GLY A 418 -28.64 -4.97 -4.64
N LYS A 419 -29.04 -5.71 -5.68
CA LYS A 419 -30.42 -6.10 -5.94
C LYS A 419 -31.03 -6.85 -4.76
N GLU A 420 -32.26 -6.47 -4.41
CA GLU A 420 -33.03 -7.17 -3.38
C GLU A 420 -33.22 -8.64 -3.76
N GLY A 421 -32.87 -9.55 -2.84
CA GLY A 421 -32.95 -10.99 -3.07
C GLY A 421 -31.80 -11.58 -3.90
N ALA A 422 -30.74 -10.81 -4.20
CA ALA A 422 -29.52 -11.38 -4.76
C ALA A 422 -28.92 -12.43 -3.82
N HIS A 423 -28.50 -13.54 -4.39
CA HIS A 423 -27.83 -14.62 -3.68
C HIS A 423 -26.35 -14.27 -3.47
N VAL A 424 -25.88 -14.25 -2.23
CA VAL A 424 -24.48 -13.92 -1.91
C VAL A 424 -23.76 -15.15 -1.35
N THR A 425 -22.68 -15.54 -2.01
CA THR A 425 -21.80 -16.63 -1.57
C THR A 425 -20.43 -16.07 -1.19
N VAL A 426 -19.88 -16.53 -0.07
CA VAL A 426 -18.50 -16.18 0.32
C VAL A 426 -17.64 -17.43 0.29
N ILE A 427 -16.53 -17.37 -0.43
CA ILE A 427 -15.65 -18.50 -0.71
C ILE A 427 -14.28 -18.20 -0.11
N GLY A 428 -13.88 -18.99 0.88
CA GLY A 428 -12.57 -18.89 1.50
C GLY A 428 -11.61 -19.94 0.95
N HIS A 429 -10.48 -19.49 0.40
CA HIS A 429 -9.39 -20.36 -0.05
C HIS A 429 -8.25 -20.33 0.95
N SER A 430 -7.74 -21.51 1.33
CA SER A 430 -6.59 -21.61 2.25
C SER A 430 -6.83 -20.82 3.54
N TYR A 431 -5.89 -20.00 4.01
CA TYR A 431 -6.07 -19.14 5.19
C TYR A 431 -7.30 -18.19 5.09
N GLY A 432 -7.75 -17.83 3.88
CA GLY A 432 -8.99 -17.09 3.67
C GLY A 432 -10.23 -17.83 4.19
N SER A 433 -10.21 -19.17 4.22
CA SER A 433 -11.27 -19.96 4.86
C SER A 433 -11.38 -19.70 6.36
N THR A 434 -10.26 -19.45 7.02
CA THR A 434 -10.19 -19.07 8.44
C THR A 434 -10.79 -17.69 8.65
N VAL A 435 -10.46 -16.71 7.78
CA VAL A 435 -11.06 -15.37 7.79
C VAL A 435 -12.59 -15.45 7.65
N VAL A 436 -13.08 -16.21 6.67
CA VAL A 436 -14.51 -16.38 6.39
C VAL A 436 -15.21 -17.06 7.57
N GLY A 437 -14.59 -18.09 8.16
CA GLY A 437 -15.11 -18.78 9.32
C GLY A 437 -15.30 -17.86 10.53
N TYR A 438 -14.26 -17.10 10.91
CA TYR A 438 -14.36 -16.09 11.97
C TYR A 438 -15.38 -14.99 11.64
N ALA A 439 -15.48 -14.55 10.37
CA ALA A 439 -16.48 -13.56 9.97
C ALA A 439 -17.90 -14.10 10.18
N ALA A 440 -18.12 -15.38 9.84
CA ALA A 440 -19.41 -16.02 9.98
C ALA A 440 -19.79 -16.30 11.43
N MET A 441 -18.83 -16.65 12.29
CA MET A 441 -19.04 -16.91 13.73
C MET A 441 -19.24 -15.63 14.54
N ASP A 442 -18.31 -14.67 14.42
CA ASP A 442 -18.17 -13.58 15.38
C ASP A 442 -18.88 -12.30 14.91
N HIS A 443 -19.08 -12.14 13.60
CA HIS A 443 -19.56 -10.89 12.99
C HIS A 443 -20.87 -11.05 12.21
N GLY A 444 -21.42 -12.26 12.14
CA GLY A 444 -22.70 -12.52 11.48
C GLY A 444 -22.67 -12.22 9.98
N LEU A 445 -21.67 -12.78 9.29
CA LEU A 445 -21.46 -12.68 7.84
C LEU A 445 -22.76 -12.85 7.05
N LYS A 446 -23.03 -11.88 6.18
CA LYS A 446 -24.31 -11.74 5.46
C LYS A 446 -24.30 -12.51 4.14
N ALA A 447 -23.88 -13.77 4.22
CA ALA A 447 -23.84 -14.71 3.11
C ALA A 447 -25.04 -15.67 3.19
N ASP A 448 -25.60 -16.01 2.03
CA ASP A 448 -26.60 -17.07 1.92
C ASP A 448 -25.93 -18.44 1.93
N ASP A 449 -24.79 -18.58 1.25
CA ASP A 449 -23.97 -19.78 1.22
C ASP A 449 -22.49 -19.47 1.52
N ILE A 450 -21.77 -20.41 2.14
CA ILE A 450 -20.33 -20.35 2.38
C ILE A 450 -19.65 -21.57 1.78
N ALA A 451 -18.53 -21.38 1.07
CA ALA A 451 -17.71 -22.48 0.59
C ALA A 451 -16.26 -22.36 1.07
N PHE A 452 -15.69 -23.50 1.48
CA PHE A 452 -14.29 -23.59 1.89
C PHE A 452 -13.52 -24.52 0.95
N VAL A 453 -12.36 -24.06 0.47
CA VAL A 453 -11.47 -24.84 -0.39
C VAL A 453 -10.03 -24.79 0.09
N GLY A 454 -9.36 -25.95 0.15
CA GLY A 454 -7.99 -26.07 0.66
C GLY A 454 -7.83 -25.55 2.09
N SER A 455 -8.83 -25.74 2.95
CA SER A 455 -8.88 -25.09 4.26
C SER A 455 -7.91 -25.72 5.27
N PRO A 456 -7.09 -24.92 5.98
CA PRO A 456 -6.39 -25.37 7.18
C PRO A 456 -7.29 -25.43 8.43
N GLY A 457 -8.50 -24.90 8.35
CA GLY A 457 -9.47 -24.78 9.44
C GLY A 457 -10.21 -23.45 9.43
N VAL A 458 -11.41 -23.44 10.02
CA VAL A 458 -12.39 -22.34 9.87
C VAL A 458 -12.82 -21.71 11.19
N GLY A 459 -12.14 -21.99 12.30
CA GLY A 459 -12.54 -21.47 13.62
C GLY A 459 -13.70 -22.22 14.27
N ALA A 460 -14.64 -22.74 13.48
CA ALA A 460 -15.80 -23.49 13.92
C ALA A 460 -15.55 -25.00 13.98
N SER A 461 -16.28 -25.69 14.86
CA SER A 461 -16.37 -27.15 14.96
C SER A 461 -17.69 -27.71 14.44
N THR A 462 -18.65 -26.84 14.09
CA THR A 462 -19.89 -27.22 13.41
C THR A 462 -20.46 -26.07 12.60
N VAL A 463 -21.15 -26.40 11.49
CA VAL A 463 -21.87 -25.42 10.67
C VAL A 463 -22.95 -24.64 11.43
N ASP A 464 -23.45 -25.15 12.57
CA ASP A 464 -24.41 -24.41 13.41
C ASP A 464 -23.81 -23.16 14.07
N GLN A 465 -22.47 -23.06 14.14
CA GLN A 465 -21.77 -21.87 14.63
C GLN A 465 -21.59 -20.81 13.54
N LEU A 466 -21.80 -21.17 12.27
CA LEU A 466 -21.66 -20.26 11.14
C LEU A 466 -23.02 -19.63 10.82
N SER A 467 -23.03 -18.32 10.53
CA SER A 467 -24.25 -17.56 10.21
C SER A 467 -25.07 -18.11 9.03
N ALA A 468 -24.43 -18.80 8.07
CA ALA A 468 -25.13 -19.47 6.96
C ALA A 468 -25.91 -20.73 7.43
N GLY A 469 -25.38 -21.45 8.42
CA GLY A 469 -26.03 -22.63 9.02
C GLY A 469 -26.02 -23.90 8.17
N ARG A 470 -26.71 -24.94 8.66
CA ARG A 470 -26.81 -26.25 7.99
C ARG A 470 -27.44 -26.15 6.61
N GLY A 471 -26.88 -26.89 5.65
CA GLY A 471 -27.35 -26.93 4.26
C GLY A 471 -26.77 -25.83 3.37
N HIS A 472 -26.13 -24.83 3.97
CA HIS A 472 -25.60 -23.64 3.29
C HIS A 472 -24.07 -23.51 3.42
N VAL A 473 -23.41 -24.57 3.89
CA VAL A 473 -21.95 -24.61 4.04
C VAL A 473 -21.39 -25.78 3.25
N TYR A 474 -20.45 -25.48 2.37
CA TYR A 474 -19.86 -26.40 1.42
C TYR A 474 -18.35 -26.49 1.64
N VAL A 475 -17.78 -27.66 1.37
CA VAL A 475 -16.35 -27.88 1.54
C VAL A 475 -15.78 -28.75 0.42
N GLY A 476 -14.66 -28.34 -0.16
CA GLY A 476 -13.93 -29.09 -1.17
C GLY A 476 -12.45 -29.18 -0.82
N ALA A 477 -11.83 -30.32 -1.11
CA ALA A 477 -10.38 -30.45 -1.03
C ALA A 477 -9.83 -31.52 -1.98
N THR A 478 -8.70 -31.19 -2.58
CA THR A 478 -7.96 -32.05 -3.52
C THR A 478 -7.11 -33.06 -2.75
N GLU A 479 -7.04 -34.31 -3.22
CA GLU A 479 -6.35 -35.44 -2.56
C GLU A 479 -4.91 -35.13 -2.08
N HIS A 480 -4.13 -34.44 -2.91
CA HIS A 480 -2.72 -34.12 -2.65
C HIS A 480 -2.49 -32.71 -2.12
N ASP A 481 -3.51 -32.07 -1.53
CA ASP A 481 -3.36 -30.75 -0.94
C ASP A 481 -2.53 -30.84 0.37
N PRO A 482 -1.28 -30.33 0.39
CA PRO A 482 -0.39 -30.46 1.54
C PRO A 482 -0.89 -29.69 2.77
N VAL A 483 -1.70 -28.64 2.58
CA VAL A 483 -2.28 -27.89 3.70
C VAL A 483 -3.36 -28.72 4.36
N VAL A 484 -4.26 -29.32 3.57
CA VAL A 484 -5.33 -30.16 4.14
C VAL A 484 -4.74 -31.40 4.81
N GLN A 485 -3.72 -32.03 4.20
CA GLN A 485 -3.04 -33.19 4.79
C GLN A 485 -2.24 -32.83 6.06
N GLY A 486 -1.53 -31.70 6.06
CA GLY A 486 -0.67 -31.28 7.18
C GLY A 486 -1.44 -30.76 8.38
N THR A 487 -2.66 -30.27 8.18
CA THR A 487 -3.48 -29.65 9.23
C THR A 487 -4.69 -30.48 9.65
N SER A 488 -5.03 -31.54 8.90
CA SER A 488 -6.33 -32.23 9.02
C SER A 488 -7.56 -31.30 8.91
N GLY A 489 -7.35 -30.04 8.49
CA GLY A 489 -8.35 -28.98 8.48
C GLY A 489 -8.80 -28.49 9.87
N ASP A 490 -8.12 -28.83 10.97
CA ASP A 490 -8.58 -28.50 12.34
C ASP A 490 -7.69 -27.49 13.09
N TRP A 491 -6.62 -26.98 12.48
CA TRP A 491 -5.59 -26.13 13.13
C TRP A 491 -6.14 -24.89 13.83
N PHE A 492 -7.22 -24.30 13.30
CA PHE A 492 -7.77 -23.04 13.83
C PHE A 492 -9.02 -23.20 14.67
N THR A 493 -9.41 -24.42 15.03
CA THR A 493 -10.68 -24.68 15.74
C THR A 493 -10.67 -24.03 17.12
N GLN A 494 -11.52 -23.02 17.33
CA GLN A 494 -11.43 -22.11 18.48
C GLN A 494 -11.77 -22.80 19.81
N ASP A 495 -12.61 -23.83 19.77
CA ASP A 495 -13.01 -24.61 20.96
C ASP A 495 -12.01 -25.71 21.34
N GLY A 496 -10.92 -25.84 20.58
CA GLY A 496 -9.88 -26.86 20.80
C GLY A 496 -10.31 -28.29 20.42
N SER A 497 -11.46 -28.45 19.75
CA SER A 497 -11.83 -29.74 19.16
C SER A 497 -11.02 -30.03 17.90
N SER A 498 -10.87 -31.32 17.58
CA SER A 498 -10.22 -31.79 16.35
C SER A 498 -11.22 -31.94 15.19
N THR A 499 -12.30 -31.13 15.19
CA THR A 499 -13.40 -31.24 14.20
C THR A 499 -13.25 -30.12 13.18
N GLY A 500 -12.55 -30.41 12.08
CA GLY A 500 -12.37 -29.49 10.95
C GLY A 500 -13.56 -29.48 9.97
N PRO A 501 -13.55 -28.59 8.95
CA PRO A 501 -14.67 -28.42 8.01
C PRO A 501 -14.89 -29.66 7.14
N TYR A 502 -13.88 -30.51 7.02
CA TYR A 502 -13.95 -31.79 6.33
C TYR A 502 -14.62 -32.88 7.16
N ASP A 503 -14.74 -32.74 8.50
CA ASP A 503 -15.34 -33.74 9.41
C ASP A 503 -16.85 -33.98 9.10
N SER A 504 -17.35 -35.21 9.15
CA SER A 504 -18.78 -35.48 8.93
C SER A 504 -19.63 -34.92 10.07
N LYS A 505 -19.06 -34.82 11.27
CA LYS A 505 -19.67 -34.17 12.44
C LYS A 505 -19.73 -32.65 12.30
N PHE A 506 -18.85 -32.05 11.49
CA PHE A 506 -18.91 -30.61 11.21
C PHE A 506 -20.22 -30.25 10.52
N GLY A 507 -20.65 -31.08 9.55
CA GLY A 507 -21.95 -30.99 8.89
C GLY A 507 -21.99 -30.15 7.61
N ALA A 508 -20.84 -29.85 7.01
CA ALA A 508 -20.77 -29.22 5.69
C ALA A 508 -21.04 -30.24 4.58
N LYS A 509 -21.55 -29.77 3.45
CA LYS A 509 -21.73 -30.57 2.23
C LYS A 509 -20.40 -30.66 1.48
N THR A 510 -19.85 -31.86 1.36
CA THR A 510 -18.64 -32.10 0.57
C THR A 510 -18.95 -32.05 -0.93
N PHE A 511 -18.03 -31.50 -1.73
CA PHE A 511 -18.15 -31.49 -3.19
C PHE A 511 -16.86 -31.92 -3.89
N GLY A 512 -17.00 -32.41 -5.13
CA GLY A 512 -15.90 -32.89 -5.96
C GLY A 512 -14.93 -31.78 -6.40
N THR A 513 -13.64 -32.12 -6.41
CA THR A 513 -12.52 -31.24 -6.83
C THR A 513 -11.67 -31.99 -7.86
N PRO A 514 -10.94 -31.29 -8.75
CA PRO A 514 -10.28 -31.93 -9.89
C PRO A 514 -9.29 -33.04 -9.52
N ASP A 515 -9.14 -33.99 -10.45
CA ASP A 515 -8.15 -35.07 -10.48
C ASP A 515 -6.83 -34.55 -11.08
N GLU A 516 -5.72 -34.72 -10.34
CA GLU A 516 -4.29 -34.52 -10.70
C GLU A 516 -3.74 -33.09 -11.03
N THR A 517 -2.77 -32.65 -10.20
CA THR A 517 -1.33 -32.49 -10.57
C THR A 517 -0.51 -32.70 -9.28
N GLY A 518 0.77 -33.08 -9.36
CA GLY A 518 1.58 -33.47 -8.19
C GLY A 518 1.56 -32.50 -6.99
N ILE A 519 2.08 -32.95 -5.84
CA ILE A 519 2.03 -32.31 -4.49
C ILE A 519 2.22 -30.77 -4.50
N GLY A 520 3.00 -30.21 -5.42
CA GLY A 520 3.27 -28.77 -5.51
C GLY A 520 2.14 -27.89 -6.11
N GLY A 521 1.13 -28.46 -6.78
CA GLY A 521 0.09 -27.70 -7.51
C GLY A 521 -1.34 -27.79 -6.96
N ALA A 522 -1.66 -28.84 -6.21
CA ALA A 522 -3.02 -29.19 -5.81
C ALA A 522 -3.73 -28.09 -4.98
N HIS A 523 -2.99 -27.37 -4.14
CA HIS A 523 -3.53 -26.33 -3.26
C HIS A 523 -3.99 -25.07 -4.02
N SER A 524 -3.44 -24.80 -5.21
CA SER A 524 -3.68 -23.56 -5.95
C SER A 524 -4.69 -23.71 -7.09
N GLN A 525 -5.21 -24.93 -7.34
CA GLN A 525 -5.95 -25.26 -8.56
C GLN A 525 -7.48 -25.28 -8.41
N TYR A 526 -8.03 -24.88 -7.26
CA TYR A 526 -9.49 -24.87 -7.02
C TYR A 526 -10.29 -24.00 -8.00
N TYR A 527 -9.64 -23.00 -8.62
CA TYR A 527 -10.24 -22.10 -9.61
C TYR A 527 -9.74 -22.35 -11.03
N ALA A 528 -9.01 -23.45 -11.27
CA ALA A 528 -8.46 -23.75 -12.58
C ALA A 528 -9.59 -23.82 -13.64
N PRO A 529 -9.43 -23.18 -14.81
CA PRO A 529 -10.42 -23.24 -15.87
C PRO A 529 -10.75 -24.69 -16.26
N ASN A 530 -12.04 -24.97 -16.48
CA ASN A 530 -12.56 -26.31 -16.82
C ASN A 530 -12.35 -27.39 -15.73
N SER A 531 -12.09 -27.01 -14.48
CA SER A 531 -12.02 -27.96 -13.37
C SER A 531 -13.39 -28.26 -12.78
N GLU A 532 -13.53 -29.47 -12.20
CA GLU A 532 -14.73 -29.85 -11.44
C GLU A 532 -14.99 -28.91 -10.25
N SER A 533 -13.93 -28.48 -9.57
CA SER A 533 -14.01 -27.53 -8.45
C SER A 533 -14.62 -26.19 -8.90
N LEU A 534 -14.11 -25.59 -9.98
CA LEU A 534 -14.66 -24.33 -10.49
C LEU A 534 -16.14 -24.47 -10.89
N ASP A 535 -16.51 -25.60 -11.49
CA ASP A 535 -17.89 -25.90 -11.86
C ASP A 535 -18.80 -26.00 -10.64
N ASN A 536 -18.35 -26.65 -9.57
CA ASN A 536 -19.09 -26.77 -8.32
C ASN A 536 -19.17 -25.44 -7.56
N LEU A 537 -18.07 -24.69 -7.49
CA LEU A 537 -18.06 -23.34 -6.90
C LEU A 537 -19.04 -22.41 -7.63
N ALA A 538 -19.12 -22.48 -8.96
CA ALA A 538 -20.10 -21.71 -9.72
C ALA A 538 -21.55 -22.16 -9.47
N LYS A 539 -21.81 -23.46 -9.28
CA LYS A 539 -23.13 -23.96 -8.89
C LYS A 539 -23.55 -23.44 -7.51
N ILE A 540 -22.67 -23.53 -6.51
CA ILE A 540 -22.91 -23.00 -5.17
C ILE A 540 -23.16 -21.49 -5.26
N ALA A 541 -22.27 -20.75 -5.92
CA ALA A 541 -22.39 -19.31 -6.09
C ALA A 541 -23.69 -18.87 -6.78
N THR A 542 -24.28 -19.75 -7.61
CA THR A 542 -25.54 -19.49 -8.31
C THR A 542 -26.78 -20.11 -7.64
N GLY A 543 -26.69 -20.47 -6.35
CA GLY A 543 -27.80 -21.03 -5.57
C GLY A 543 -28.21 -22.45 -5.99
N ARG A 544 -27.34 -23.16 -6.72
CA ARG A 544 -27.54 -24.54 -7.21
C ARG A 544 -26.63 -25.52 -6.49
N GLY A 545 -26.38 -25.29 -5.20
CA GLY A 545 -25.53 -26.16 -4.38
C GLY A 545 -26.04 -27.60 -4.28
N ASP A 546 -27.31 -27.86 -4.61
CA ASP A 546 -27.86 -29.22 -4.74
C ASP A 546 -27.34 -30.02 -5.93
N GLU A 547 -26.79 -29.34 -6.95
CA GLU A 547 -26.27 -29.94 -8.18
C GLU A 547 -24.76 -30.21 -8.13
N VAL A 548 -24.09 -29.95 -7.01
CA VAL A 548 -22.65 -30.22 -6.87
C VAL A 548 -22.38 -31.71 -6.98
N THR A 549 -21.26 -32.06 -7.59
CA THR A 549 -20.82 -33.46 -7.62
C THR A 549 -20.31 -33.88 -6.23
N GLU A 550 -20.47 -35.16 -5.90
CA GLU A 550 -19.95 -35.71 -4.64
C GLU A 550 -18.44 -35.89 -4.73
N GLN A 551 -17.75 -35.70 -3.60
CA GLN A 551 -16.33 -36.01 -3.50
C GLN A 551 -16.12 -37.53 -3.65
N ARG A 552 -15.31 -37.94 -4.61
CA ARG A 552 -14.93 -39.34 -4.79
C ARG A 552 -13.97 -39.74 -3.67
N TRP A 553 -14.10 -40.96 -3.15
CA TRP A 553 -13.29 -41.42 -2.01
C TRP A 553 -11.80 -41.54 -2.36
N GLN A 554 -11.48 -41.80 -3.63
CA GLN A 554 -10.09 -41.78 -4.11
C GLN A 554 -9.49 -40.38 -4.02
N ASP A 555 -10.30 -39.36 -4.27
CA ASP A 555 -9.87 -37.97 -4.35
C ASP A 555 -9.90 -37.28 -2.97
N SER A 556 -10.20 -38.02 -1.89
CA SER A 556 -10.36 -37.46 -0.54
C SER A 556 -9.01 -37.30 0.17
N PRO A 557 -8.59 -36.07 0.52
CA PRO A 557 -7.31 -35.84 1.21
C PRO A 557 -7.32 -36.30 2.67
N THR A 558 -8.50 -36.46 3.25
CA THR A 558 -8.68 -37.06 4.56
C THR A 558 -9.20 -38.47 4.38
N PRO A 559 -8.49 -39.53 4.83
CA PRO A 559 -9.03 -40.88 4.80
C PRO A 559 -10.31 -40.92 5.66
N ARG A 560 -11.47 -41.10 5.02
CA ARG A 560 -12.71 -41.46 5.71
C ARG A 560 -13.03 -42.92 5.45
N ASP A 561 -13.46 -43.61 6.50
CA ASP A 561 -13.85 -45.01 6.59
C ASP A 561 -14.99 -45.44 5.63
N VAL A 562 -14.77 -45.42 4.31
CA VAL A 562 -15.81 -45.85 3.37
C VAL A 562 -15.21 -46.60 2.18
N VAL A 563 -14.79 -47.85 2.44
CA VAL A 563 -15.08 -48.90 1.46
C VAL A 563 -16.50 -49.37 1.78
N PRO A 564 -17.49 -49.22 0.89
CA PRO A 564 -18.85 -49.69 1.16
C PRO A 564 -18.84 -51.21 1.37
N GLY A 565 -18.97 -51.65 2.63
CA GLY A 565 -19.20 -53.06 2.99
C GLY A 565 -18.03 -53.88 3.54
N SER A 566 -16.98 -53.30 4.11
CA SER A 566 -15.89 -54.06 4.76
C SER A 566 -15.76 -53.79 6.26
N ASP A 567 -16.10 -54.77 7.10
CA ASP A 567 -15.85 -54.80 8.56
C ASP A 567 -14.39 -55.17 8.91
N LEU A 568 -13.41 -54.67 8.15
CA LEU A 568 -11.99 -54.88 8.44
C LEU A 568 -11.40 -53.59 9.03
N PRO A 569 -10.74 -53.65 10.20
CA PRO A 569 -9.98 -52.51 10.70
C PRO A 569 -8.81 -52.27 9.74
N VAL A 570 -8.89 -51.20 8.96
CA VAL A 570 -7.78 -50.76 8.11
C VAL A 570 -6.77 -50.09 9.02
N VAL A 571 -5.61 -50.72 9.18
CA VAL A 571 -4.42 -50.09 9.76
C VAL A 571 -4.01 -49.00 8.77
N GLY A 572 -4.19 -47.73 9.14
CA GLY A 572 -3.64 -46.61 8.36
C GLY A 572 -2.11 -46.70 8.29
N PRO A 573 -1.44 -45.90 7.46
CA PRO A 573 0.00 -45.73 7.59
C PRO A 573 0.28 -45.19 9.00
N VAL A 574 0.80 -46.07 9.87
CA VAL A 574 1.32 -45.69 11.16
C VAL A 574 2.60 -44.91 10.87
N VAL A 575 2.56 -43.58 10.94
CA VAL A 575 3.76 -42.80 11.19
C VAL A 575 4.05 -42.96 12.68
N ASP A 576 4.83 -44.00 12.98
CA ASP A 576 5.33 -44.30 14.31
C ASP A 576 6.35 -43.22 14.69
N TRP A 577 5.98 -42.27 15.54
CA TRP A 577 6.93 -41.36 16.19
C TRP A 577 7.63 -42.09 17.36
N GLY A 578 8.25 -43.22 17.05
CA GLY A 578 8.64 -44.22 18.04
C GLY A 578 10.00 -44.85 17.81
N THR A 579 11.07 -44.12 18.15
CA THR A 579 12.36 -44.65 18.64
C THR A 579 13.19 -45.62 17.78
N ASN A 580 14.39 -45.15 17.42
CA ASN A 580 15.62 -45.89 17.10
C ASN A 580 15.63 -46.84 15.88
N THR A 581 16.41 -46.52 14.84
CA THR A 581 17.84 -46.92 14.72
C THR A 581 18.43 -46.33 13.43
N ALA A 582 19.59 -45.70 13.56
CA ALA A 582 20.33 -45.02 12.49
C ALA A 582 20.86 -45.95 11.39
N LYS A 583 20.64 -45.56 10.13
CA LYS A 583 21.55 -45.56 8.96
C LYS A 583 20.77 -45.81 7.67
N GLU A 584 20.29 -44.71 7.08
CA GLU A 584 20.17 -44.38 5.65
C GLU A 584 19.18 -43.22 5.57
N VAL A 585 19.71 -42.02 5.79
CA VAL A 585 19.02 -40.75 5.54
C VAL A 585 19.95 -39.96 4.64
N VAL A 586 19.80 -40.19 3.34
CA VAL A 586 20.20 -39.30 2.25
C VAL A 586 19.12 -39.49 1.18
N ASP A 587 18.61 -38.37 0.67
CA ASP A 587 17.61 -38.20 -0.40
C ASP A 587 16.13 -38.36 -0.02
N ILE A 588 15.53 -37.28 0.50
CA ILE A 588 14.27 -36.66 0.07
C ILE A 588 14.26 -35.29 0.77
N GLY A 589 14.69 -34.23 0.09
CA GLY A 589 14.71 -32.90 0.70
C GLY A 589 15.65 -31.90 0.04
N GLU A 590 15.71 -31.86 -1.29
CA GLU A 590 16.30 -30.76 -2.09
C GLU A 590 16.08 -31.17 -3.55
N ASP A 591 15.13 -30.53 -4.26
CA ASP A 591 15.03 -30.45 -5.74
C ASP A 591 13.67 -29.97 -6.27
N VAL A 592 12.75 -29.48 -5.43
CA VAL A 592 11.51 -28.82 -5.90
C VAL A 592 11.40 -27.37 -5.42
N TRP A 593 12.52 -26.72 -5.10
CA TRP A 593 12.50 -25.32 -4.71
C TRP A 593 13.74 -24.59 -5.25
N HIS A 594 13.51 -23.57 -6.07
CA HIS A 594 14.43 -22.69 -6.82
C HIS A 594 14.80 -23.10 -8.26
N GLY A 595 14.19 -22.38 -9.22
CA GLY A 595 14.79 -22.16 -10.54
C GLY A 595 15.83 -21.04 -10.46
N GLY A 596 17.10 -21.39 -10.64
CA GLY A 596 18.24 -20.48 -10.66
C GLY A 596 19.56 -21.25 -10.72
N GLY A 597 19.76 -22.02 -11.79
CA GLY A 597 20.95 -22.85 -11.95
C GLY A 597 22.22 -22.04 -12.22
N GLN A 598 23.32 -22.51 -11.63
CA GLN A 598 24.74 -22.14 -11.84
C GLN A 598 25.35 -21.03 -10.95
N VAL A 599 25.53 -21.26 -9.64
CA VAL A 599 26.66 -20.66 -8.86
C VAL A 599 27.22 -21.57 -7.73
N VAL A 600 26.63 -22.73 -7.42
CA VAL A 600 26.95 -23.43 -6.14
C VAL A 600 28.05 -24.50 -6.22
N ASP A 601 28.65 -24.76 -7.38
CA ASP A 601 29.65 -25.83 -7.51
C ASP A 601 31.10 -25.45 -7.13
N ASP A 602 31.40 -24.17 -6.92
CA ASP A 602 32.77 -23.71 -6.58
C ASP A 602 32.98 -23.34 -5.09
N VAL A 603 31.92 -23.32 -4.29
CA VAL A 603 32.03 -23.04 -2.83
C VAL A 603 32.34 -24.31 -2.02
N SER A 604 32.11 -25.50 -2.58
CA SER A 604 32.32 -26.78 -1.89
C SER A 604 33.79 -27.24 -1.83
N ARG A 605 34.75 -26.51 -2.42
CA ARG A 605 36.18 -26.90 -2.45
C ARG A 605 37.16 -25.98 -1.73
N GLY A 606 36.70 -24.90 -1.10
CA GLY A 606 37.51 -24.15 -0.12
C GLY A 606 38.88 -23.66 -0.63
N ASP A 607 38.94 -23.05 -1.82
CA ASP A 607 40.13 -22.35 -2.31
C ASP A 607 39.87 -20.83 -2.28
N PHE A 608 40.31 -20.17 -1.21
CA PHE A 608 40.29 -18.72 -1.09
C PHE A 608 41.50 -18.11 -1.80
N GLY A 609 41.44 -18.01 -3.12
CA GLY A 609 42.46 -17.36 -3.94
C GLY A 609 41.94 -16.87 -5.28
N GLY A 610 41.81 -15.54 -5.44
CA GLY A 610 41.72 -14.91 -6.77
C GLY A 610 40.34 -14.44 -7.22
N ALA A 611 39.66 -13.61 -6.43
CA ALA A 611 38.53 -12.81 -6.91
C ALA A 611 39.04 -11.64 -7.79
N ALA A 612 39.28 -11.90 -9.08
CA ALA A 612 39.36 -10.89 -10.14
C ALA A 612 39.39 -11.57 -11.52
N GLY A 613 38.42 -11.25 -12.38
CA GLY A 613 38.57 -11.43 -13.82
C GLY A 613 37.42 -12.10 -14.56
N HIS A 614 36.67 -11.27 -15.29
CA HIS A 614 36.01 -11.59 -16.56
C HIS A 614 34.61 -12.24 -16.53
N ALA A 615 33.59 -11.40 -16.37
CA ALA A 615 32.36 -11.51 -17.14
C ALA A 615 32.21 -10.25 -18.03
N TRP A 616 32.92 -10.28 -19.16
CA TRP A 616 32.83 -9.40 -20.33
C TRP A 616 33.18 -10.35 -21.49
N ASP A 617 32.39 -10.65 -22.51
CA ASP A 617 31.52 -9.85 -23.37
C ASP A 617 30.67 -10.88 -24.17
N THR A 618 29.40 -10.69 -24.47
CA THR A 618 28.89 -10.09 -25.74
C THR A 618 27.36 -10.08 -25.60
N THR A 619 26.60 -9.02 -25.32
CA THR A 619 26.56 -7.63 -25.83
C THR A 619 25.95 -7.53 -27.23
N LYS A 620 24.77 -6.87 -27.31
CA LYS A 620 24.46 -5.63 -28.07
C LYS A 620 22.94 -5.44 -28.20
N GLU A 621 22.29 -4.30 -28.01
CA GLU A 621 22.58 -2.87 -27.67
C GLU A 621 21.17 -2.23 -27.53
N VAL A 622 20.80 -1.32 -26.60
CA VAL A 622 21.26 0.06 -26.30
C VAL A 622 20.66 0.40 -24.90
N ALA A 623 21.37 0.66 -23.79
CA ALA A 623 22.31 1.72 -23.40
C ALA A 623 21.71 3.13 -23.14
N SER A 624 21.51 3.50 -21.85
CA SER A 624 22.28 4.58 -21.16
C SER A 624 21.89 4.76 -19.67
N ASP A 625 22.87 4.45 -18.80
CA ASP A 625 23.22 4.76 -17.38
C ASP A 625 22.45 5.83 -16.58
N VAL A 626 22.36 5.83 -15.23
CA VAL A 626 23.35 5.64 -14.11
C VAL A 626 22.54 5.27 -12.83
N GLY A 627 22.78 4.24 -11.98
CA GLY A 627 23.91 3.93 -11.05
C GLY A 627 23.60 4.41 -9.61
N ASP A 628 23.78 3.73 -8.46
CA ASP A 628 24.26 2.39 -8.07
C ASP A 628 24.00 2.19 -6.54
N TRP A 629 23.81 0.94 -6.07
CA TRP A 629 24.01 0.37 -4.69
C TRP A 629 23.25 0.91 -3.43
N ALA A 630 22.91 0.16 -2.35
CA ALA A 630 22.72 -1.26 -1.98
C ALA A 630 22.33 -1.35 -0.47
N VAL A 631 21.93 -2.55 -0.04
CA VAL A 631 22.05 -3.15 1.33
C VAL A 631 20.90 -2.93 2.35
N ASP A 632 20.05 -3.97 2.43
CA ASP A 632 19.73 -4.79 3.62
C ASP A 632 19.98 -4.20 5.02
N THR A 633 18.95 -4.15 5.87
CA THR A 633 18.72 -5.14 6.97
C THR A 633 17.70 -4.58 7.97
N VAL A 634 16.76 -5.46 8.32
CA VAL A 634 15.96 -5.54 9.54
C VAL A 634 16.75 -5.22 10.82
N GLY A 635 16.08 -4.64 11.83
CA GLY A 635 16.58 -4.67 13.20
C GLY A 635 15.64 -4.05 14.24
N ASN A 636 14.91 -4.90 14.98
CA ASN A 636 14.86 -4.87 16.46
C ASN A 636 13.87 -5.90 17.05
N VAL A 637 14.41 -7.01 17.56
CA VAL A 637 14.07 -7.70 18.83
C VAL A 637 15.37 -8.47 19.15
N GLY A 638 16.12 -8.30 20.24
CA GLY A 638 15.80 -8.06 21.64
C GLY A 638 17.10 -8.25 22.45
N GLU A 639 17.33 -7.40 23.44
CA GLU A 639 18.40 -7.57 24.43
C GLU A 639 18.12 -8.76 25.35
N LEU A 640 18.97 -9.79 25.31
CA LEU A 640 19.27 -10.68 26.45
C LEU A 640 20.43 -11.61 26.07
N GLY A 641 21.52 -11.59 26.85
CA GLY A 641 22.57 -12.62 26.79
C GLY A 641 23.98 -12.15 26.41
N LYS A 642 24.48 -11.08 27.03
CA LYS A 642 25.91 -10.73 27.01
C LYS A 642 26.60 -11.43 28.19
N ASP A 643 26.98 -12.68 27.99
CA ASP A 643 28.08 -13.42 28.63
C ASP A 643 28.10 -14.84 28.05
N VAL A 644 29.29 -15.38 27.77
CA VAL A 644 29.58 -16.67 27.08
C VAL A 644 29.80 -16.55 25.56
N TYR A 645 30.78 -15.74 25.14
CA TYR A 645 31.51 -15.96 23.88
C TYR A 645 32.98 -15.49 23.98
N GLU A 646 33.65 -15.85 25.09
CA GLU A 646 35.14 -15.93 25.18
C GLU A 646 35.60 -17.18 25.95
N GLY A 647 34.80 -18.25 25.95
CA GLY A 647 35.18 -19.53 26.56
C GLY A 647 34.52 -20.69 25.82
N GLY A 648 35.25 -21.33 24.90
CA GLY A 648 34.76 -22.56 24.29
C GLY A 648 35.18 -22.87 22.85
N LYS A 649 36.32 -22.40 22.35
CA LYS A 649 36.97 -23.01 21.18
C LYS A 649 38.37 -23.52 21.53
N ALA A 650 38.40 -24.51 22.42
CA ALA A 650 39.58 -25.31 22.74
C ALA A 650 39.18 -26.65 23.37
N VAL A 651 38.48 -27.53 22.64
CA VAL A 651 38.46 -29.00 22.89
C VAL A 651 38.19 -29.69 21.54
N VAL A 652 38.91 -30.79 21.28
CA VAL A 652 39.04 -31.56 20.02
C VAL A 652 39.99 -30.85 19.05
N GLU A 653 41.30 -31.12 19.00
CA GLU A 653 42.00 -32.41 19.06
C GLU A 653 43.28 -32.32 19.89
N GLY A 654 43.25 -32.92 21.09
CA GLY A 654 44.46 -33.21 21.85
C GLY A 654 45.06 -34.50 21.31
N GLY A 655 46.14 -34.40 20.54
CA GLY A 655 46.85 -35.53 19.97
C GLY A 655 48.30 -35.20 19.63
N VAL A 656 49.17 -35.48 20.60
CA VAL A 656 50.61 -35.78 20.47
C VAL A 656 51.60 -34.62 20.64
N GLU A 657 52.22 -34.64 21.84
CA GLU A 657 53.52 -34.07 22.19
C GLU A 657 54.59 -34.24 21.09
N VAL A 658 55.52 -33.29 20.99
CA VAL A 658 56.96 -33.52 21.19
C VAL A 658 57.75 -32.21 20.96
N VAL A 659 58.27 -31.68 22.07
CA VAL A 659 59.67 -31.23 22.25
C VAL A 659 60.14 -29.87 21.68
N LYS A 660 60.44 -28.98 22.65
CA LYS A 660 61.60 -28.04 22.77
C LYS A 660 61.67 -26.87 21.76
N ASP A 661 62.14 -25.67 22.10
CA ASP A 661 62.82 -25.15 23.28
C ASP A 661 62.61 -23.62 23.30
N VAL A 662 62.31 -23.11 24.49
CA VAL A 662 62.94 -21.95 25.14
C VAL A 662 63.25 -20.69 24.29
N GLY A 663 62.68 -19.56 24.72
CA GLY A 663 63.52 -18.39 24.98
C GLY A 663 62.91 -17.00 24.84
N GLY A 664 62.44 -16.44 25.97
CA GLY A 664 62.64 -15.04 26.38
C GLY A 664 61.89 -13.95 25.59
N ALA A 665 60.79 -13.41 26.08
CA ALA A 665 60.70 -12.37 27.13
C ALA A 665 61.23 -10.97 26.74
N ILE A 666 60.26 -10.06 26.59
CA ILE A 666 60.18 -8.75 27.26
C ILE A 666 61.08 -7.58 26.76
N SER A 667 60.36 -6.50 26.47
CA SER A 667 60.65 -5.06 26.64
C SER A 667 61.47 -4.29 25.60
N ASP A 668 60.79 -3.23 25.14
CA ASP A 668 61.21 -1.83 25.06
C ASP A 668 62.41 -1.41 24.22
N GLY A 669 62.16 -0.51 23.27
CA GLY A 669 63.23 0.20 22.56
C GLY A 669 62.71 1.24 21.58
N ALA A 670 62.60 2.48 22.05
CA ALA A 670 62.23 3.66 21.29
C ALA A 670 63.07 3.92 20.02
N LYS A 671 62.49 4.77 19.15
CA LYS A 671 63.15 5.74 18.25
C LYS A 671 63.93 5.19 17.03
N SER A 672 63.53 5.65 15.85
CA SER A 672 64.27 6.65 15.03
C SER A 672 64.25 6.37 13.51
N VAL A 673 64.32 7.47 12.74
CA VAL A 673 64.72 7.61 11.31
C VAL A 673 63.56 7.39 10.33
N TYR A 674 62.83 8.39 9.79
CA TYR A 674 63.20 9.66 9.11
C TYR A 674 64.24 9.49 7.99
N ASP A 675 63.74 9.57 6.76
CA ASP A 675 64.46 9.72 5.48
C ASP A 675 65.28 8.55 4.94
N ASN A 676 64.76 7.96 3.86
CA ASN A 676 65.51 7.88 2.59
C ASN A 676 64.54 7.76 1.40
N THR A 677 64.01 8.91 1.03
CA THR A 677 63.98 9.56 -0.28
C THR A 677 64.43 8.77 -1.53
N ILE A 678 63.70 9.08 -2.62
CA ILE A 678 64.03 9.01 -4.07
C ILE A 678 63.84 7.63 -4.70
N GLY A 679 63.06 7.46 -5.77
CA GLY A 679 62.36 8.42 -6.62
C GLY A 679 61.91 7.72 -7.90
N SER A 680 60.97 8.35 -8.59
CA SER A 680 60.65 8.28 -10.04
C SER A 680 60.93 6.97 -10.76
N TRP A 681 59.97 6.37 -11.46
CA TRP A 681 60.05 5.92 -12.86
C TRP A 681 58.70 5.27 -13.22
N PHE A 682 57.93 5.99 -14.05
CA PHE A 682 56.69 5.65 -14.77
C PHE A 682 55.38 5.47 -14.00
#